data_AF-A0A8T7GUQ9-F1
#
_entry.id   AF-A0A8T7GUQ9-F1
#
_cell.length_a   1.000
_cell.length_b   1.000
_cell.length_c   1.000
_cell.angle_alpha   90.00
_cell.angle_beta   90.00
_cell.angle_gamma   90.00
#
_symmetry.space_group_name_H-M   'P 1'
#
loop_
_entity.id
_entity.type
_entity.pdbx_description
1 polymer ?
#
loop_
_entity_poly.entity_id
_entity_poly.type
_entity_poly.pdbx_seq_one_letter_code
_entity_poly.pdbx_strand_id
1 'polypeptide(L)'
;MRLRIALLTLAISTALLASLAPATAVSSPTPIAIDVSVTHFKRVIFYYGWLNTARNLPTISFDILVFAGSVSNLSTWLSILEELHSKGVQLYVYLHDNSGNPIGLGETFKTMVVDNSSGTLEQRVAYWKSFIEGLIREYAAWSDSHGRILTGVFLDECDPSYFGYTNPSNTYVKEFSEALKQIVSYAHSLGLKVFINGVRAYASLGDYYLWEDFVATYNPSTGSYSLDTSFFTSSSTNPYQWVNGLAKYEYLKQHNLLSRTIALSYADPSHLSYAIAAYYAARVLGLAGWAFAPGDIYANGGDVLTAPVYEVGQPLTPPSIDPSAGTVSRLFTVGNVTVNILSASVKLPFSYVPGVQLDGYLDPCYTTFTSASAGTYSKIALYGYTATPQHLYIFVESTWSSIPTTDGVLHIYIDSDGDSSTGYSIYGIGADYLVEVYADGTAHLYNYSGSGTTWSWSDLGAIPIREVASGSTLRIEVELPSTVYTLGKTRIVIATVYSWNDDSVTSAFTVSRLYVPTPTIFDSYAAYSSYYPIVTRMAVSSSRAVIVLSVPSGKSYLVNCSVVLPIPDVRSVLKNGVPLKRFSTPSFSSEGWYSKKLASGETLVEVLVDPSTTVTLVVLGPSAAQAGGGAGSTLGGYASSEMLYPLAILAAAFVGVALALARRRGA
;
A
#
# COMPACT_ATOMS: atom_id res chain seq x y z
N MET A 1 -10.24 70.67 33.14
CA MET A 1 -11.36 71.63 33.27
C MET A 1 -11.47 72.44 31.97
N ARG A 2 -12.62 72.36 31.27
CA ARG A 2 -13.08 73.23 30.16
C ARG A 2 -12.14 73.55 28.97
N LEU A 3 -12.30 72.76 27.90
CA LEU A 3 -12.67 73.16 26.52
C LEU A 3 -12.17 74.52 25.96
N ARG A 4 -11.39 74.50 24.85
CA ARG A 4 -11.44 75.50 23.76
C ARG A 4 -11.20 74.84 22.38
N ILE A 5 -11.80 75.44 21.36
CA ILE A 5 -11.88 75.02 19.94
C ILE A 5 -11.21 76.09 19.06
N ALA A 6 -10.89 75.73 17.81
CA ALA A 6 -10.52 76.56 16.64
C ALA A 6 -9.01 76.48 16.27
N LEU A 7 -8.55 76.41 15.02
CA LEU A 7 -9.07 76.15 13.66
C LEU A 7 -7.91 76.55 12.72
N LEU A 8 -7.53 75.75 11.70
CA LEU A 8 -7.17 76.22 10.33
C LEU A 8 -6.57 75.10 9.43
N THR A 9 -7.12 74.94 8.20
CA THR A 9 -6.46 74.66 6.87
C THR A 9 -5.40 73.54 6.72
N LEU A 10 -5.29 72.75 5.63
CA LEU A 10 -5.97 72.68 4.31
C LEU A 10 -5.70 71.28 3.66
N ALA A 11 -6.44 70.95 2.59
CA ALA A 11 -6.08 70.05 1.48
C ALA A 11 -6.07 68.51 1.69
N ILE A 12 -7.09 67.92 1.07
CA ILE A 12 -7.34 66.51 0.75
C ILE A 12 -6.11 65.76 0.20
N SER A 13 -5.89 64.53 0.71
CA SER A 13 -5.32 63.40 -0.06
C SER A 13 -5.79 62.08 0.56
N THR A 14 -6.34 61.18 -0.26
CA THR A 14 -6.97 59.92 0.15
C THR A 14 -5.97 58.78 0.31
N ALA A 15 -5.91 58.13 1.48
CA ALA A 15 -5.51 56.71 1.59
C ALA A 15 -5.88 56.09 2.96
N LEU A 16 -6.89 55.21 2.94
CA LEU A 16 -7.04 53.96 3.69
C LEU A 16 -6.34 53.79 5.07
N LEU A 17 -7.10 53.96 6.16
CA LEU A 17 -6.75 53.47 7.50
C LEU A 17 -7.12 51.98 7.63
N ALA A 18 -6.15 51.09 7.41
CA ALA A 18 -6.22 49.70 7.88
C ALA A 18 -5.50 49.61 9.22
N SER A 19 -6.26 49.47 10.32
CA SER A 19 -5.69 49.40 11.67
C SER A 19 -5.16 48.01 11.99
N LEU A 20 -3.93 47.96 12.52
CA LEU A 20 -3.23 46.75 12.92
C LEU A 20 -3.99 46.03 14.05
N ALA A 21 -4.37 44.76 13.81
CA ALA A 21 -4.66 43.80 14.86
C ALA A 21 -3.43 42.91 15.08
N PRO A 22 -3.06 42.56 16.33
CA PRO A 22 -1.92 41.69 16.58
C PRO A 22 -2.21 40.27 16.09
N ALA A 23 -1.28 39.70 15.32
CA ALA A 23 -1.36 38.32 14.87
C ALA A 23 -1.18 37.37 16.06
N THR A 24 -2.29 36.91 16.65
CA THR A 24 -2.27 35.78 17.58
C THR A 24 -1.87 34.53 16.79
N ALA A 25 -0.65 34.03 17.03
CA ALA A 25 -0.19 32.78 16.45
C ALA A 25 -1.13 31.64 16.87
N VAL A 26 -1.95 31.17 15.93
CA VAL A 26 -2.74 29.95 16.12
C VAL A 26 -1.74 28.79 16.11
N SER A 27 -1.50 28.21 17.28
CA SER A 27 -0.72 26.98 17.39
C SER A 27 -1.35 25.91 16.50
N SER A 28 -0.61 25.45 15.49
CA SER A 28 -1.03 24.38 14.59
C SER A 28 -1.52 23.19 15.42
N PRO A 29 -2.76 22.69 15.22
CA PRO A 29 -3.24 21.53 15.95
C PRO A 29 -2.34 20.34 15.64
N THR A 30 -1.78 19.74 16.68
CA THR A 30 -0.89 18.58 16.56
C THR A 30 -1.64 17.45 15.86
N PRO A 31 -1.13 16.88 14.76
CA PRO A 31 -1.75 15.71 14.16
C PRO A 31 -1.76 14.58 15.18
N ILE A 32 -2.93 14.01 15.46
CA ILE A 32 -2.98 12.72 16.11
C ILE A 32 -2.42 11.72 15.10
N ALA A 33 -1.20 11.22 15.36
CA ALA A 33 -0.66 10.09 14.65
C ALA A 33 -1.50 8.87 15.03
N ILE A 34 -2.52 8.57 14.24
CA ILE A 34 -3.28 7.33 14.37
C ILE A 34 -2.43 6.24 13.73
N ASP A 35 -1.71 5.50 14.57
CA ASP A 35 -1.00 4.29 14.19
C ASP A 35 -2.02 3.18 13.90
N VAL A 36 -2.66 3.27 12.73
CA VAL A 36 -3.58 2.23 12.24
C VAL A 36 -2.70 1.16 11.60
N SER A 37 -2.42 0.09 12.34
CA SER A 37 -1.75 -1.09 11.81
C SER A 37 -2.53 -1.63 10.61
N VAL A 38 -2.08 -1.30 9.39
CA VAL A 38 -2.65 -1.85 8.17
C VAL A 38 -2.41 -3.36 8.22
N THR A 39 -3.48 -4.16 8.32
CA THR A 39 -3.42 -5.63 8.27
C THR A 39 -2.47 -6.04 7.16
N HIS A 40 -1.32 -6.61 7.52
CA HIS A 40 -0.15 -6.68 6.65
C HIS A 40 -0.41 -7.50 5.38
N PHE A 41 -0.83 -6.82 4.31
CA PHE A 41 -0.93 -7.41 2.98
C PHE A 41 0.48 -7.66 2.48
N LYS A 42 0.85 -8.94 2.39
CA LYS A 42 2.23 -9.34 2.19
C LYS A 42 2.67 -9.14 0.74
N ARG A 43 3.79 -8.45 0.54
CA ARG A 43 4.53 -8.48 -0.72
C ARG A 43 5.45 -9.70 -0.68
N VAL A 44 5.30 -10.60 -1.64
CA VAL A 44 6.01 -11.89 -1.68
C VAL A 44 6.82 -11.98 -2.96
N ILE A 45 8.05 -12.50 -2.88
CA ILE A 45 8.92 -12.78 -4.02
C ILE A 45 9.09 -14.30 -4.12
N PHE A 46 8.88 -14.85 -5.31
CA PHE A 46 9.26 -16.22 -5.67
C PHE A 46 10.51 -16.16 -6.55
N TYR A 47 11.54 -16.93 -6.21
CA TYR A 47 12.84 -16.87 -6.90
C TYR A 47 13.49 -18.25 -6.97
N TYR A 48 13.48 -18.87 -8.16
CA TYR A 48 13.94 -20.25 -8.35
C TYR A 48 15.36 -20.37 -8.95
N GLY A 49 16.03 -19.25 -9.22
CA GLY A 49 17.43 -19.24 -9.65
C GLY A 49 18.44 -18.99 -8.53
N TRP A 50 19.64 -18.63 -8.95
CA TRP A 50 20.76 -18.34 -8.06
C TRP A 50 20.58 -17.00 -7.32
N LEU A 51 20.17 -17.03 -6.04
CA LEU A 51 19.87 -15.81 -5.26
C LEU A 51 20.99 -14.75 -5.29
N ASN A 52 22.25 -15.19 -5.30
CA ASN A 52 23.42 -14.30 -5.40
C ASN A 52 23.56 -13.56 -6.75
N THR A 53 22.65 -13.78 -7.70
CA THR A 53 22.59 -13.03 -8.97
C THR A 53 21.55 -11.90 -8.97
N ALA A 54 20.64 -11.86 -7.99
CA ALA A 54 19.67 -10.78 -7.83
C ALA A 54 20.30 -9.62 -7.04
N ARG A 55 20.82 -8.62 -7.76
CA ARG A 55 21.51 -7.46 -7.18
C ARG A 55 20.55 -6.52 -6.48
N ASN A 56 19.33 -6.39 -6.99
CA ASN A 56 18.29 -5.54 -6.41
C ASN A 56 17.48 -6.20 -5.29
N LEU A 57 17.59 -7.52 -5.07
CA LEU A 57 16.79 -8.21 -4.06
C LEU A 57 16.95 -7.62 -2.64
N PRO A 58 18.14 -7.18 -2.17
CA PRO A 58 18.26 -6.53 -0.88
C PRO A 58 17.73 -5.08 -0.81
N THR A 59 17.51 -4.41 -1.95
CA THR A 59 17.01 -3.01 -1.99
C THR A 59 15.48 -2.93 -2.11
N ILE A 60 14.81 -4.02 -2.53
CA ILE A 60 13.36 -4.11 -2.61
C ILE A 60 12.76 -4.25 -1.20
N SER A 61 11.67 -3.53 -0.92
CA SER A 61 10.86 -3.69 0.29
C SER A 61 9.76 -4.74 0.09
N PHE A 62 9.91 -5.90 0.74
CA PHE A 62 8.95 -7.01 0.70
C PHE A 62 8.95 -7.82 2.02
N ASP A 63 7.96 -8.68 2.21
CA ASP A 63 7.73 -9.38 3.48
C ASP A 63 8.20 -10.85 3.50
N ILE A 64 8.16 -11.53 2.36
CA ILE A 64 8.39 -12.98 2.27
C ILE A 64 9.21 -13.32 1.02
N LEU A 65 10.28 -14.08 1.19
CA LEU A 65 10.99 -14.77 0.09
C LEU A 65 10.61 -16.25 0.08
N VAL A 66 10.14 -16.74 -1.06
CA VAL A 66 10.10 -18.17 -1.39
C VAL A 66 11.21 -18.44 -2.41
N PHE A 67 12.13 -19.35 -2.10
CA PHE A 67 13.30 -19.59 -2.95
C PHE A 67 13.68 -21.07 -3.10
N ALA A 68 14.22 -21.43 -4.26
CA ALA A 68 14.65 -22.79 -4.58
C ALA A 68 16.13 -23.03 -4.21
N GLY A 69 16.45 -24.17 -3.58
CA GLY A 69 17.83 -24.60 -3.40
C GLY A 69 18.03 -25.71 -2.37
N SER A 70 19.04 -26.55 -2.59
CA SER A 70 19.49 -27.54 -1.58
C SER A 70 20.24 -26.85 -0.43
N VAL A 71 20.44 -27.56 0.68
CA VAL A 71 21.23 -27.08 1.83
C VAL A 71 22.64 -26.60 1.44
N SER A 72 23.22 -27.15 0.37
CA SER A 72 24.50 -26.70 -0.18
C SER A 72 24.40 -25.32 -0.86
N ASN A 73 23.30 -25.03 -1.56
CA ASN A 73 23.03 -23.74 -2.16
C ASN A 73 22.80 -22.67 -1.08
N LEU A 74 22.01 -22.99 -0.05
CA LEU A 74 21.74 -22.09 1.09
C LEU A 74 23.04 -21.61 1.76
N SER A 75 24.01 -22.50 1.93
CA SER A 75 25.33 -22.17 2.47
C SER A 75 26.14 -21.21 1.58
N THR A 76 25.90 -21.24 0.27
CA THR A 76 26.51 -20.31 -0.71
C THR A 76 25.81 -18.95 -0.72
N TRP A 77 24.55 -18.89 -0.30
CA TRP A 77 23.72 -17.68 -0.26
C TRP A 77 23.57 -17.09 1.15
N LEU A 78 24.36 -17.56 2.13
CA LEU A 78 24.20 -17.19 3.53
C LEU A 78 24.15 -15.67 3.75
N SER A 79 25.04 -14.90 3.12
CA SER A 79 25.11 -13.44 3.31
C SER A 79 23.84 -12.70 2.89
N ILE A 80 23.21 -13.09 1.76
CA ILE A 80 21.95 -12.46 1.31
C ILE A 80 20.76 -12.94 2.16
N LEU A 81 20.77 -14.19 2.62
CA LEU A 81 19.75 -14.71 3.53
C LEU A 81 19.83 -14.04 4.91
N GLU A 82 21.02 -13.83 5.47
CA GLU A 82 21.24 -13.09 6.72
C GLU A 82 20.83 -11.62 6.59
N GLU A 83 21.16 -10.96 5.47
CA GLU A 83 20.76 -9.57 5.24
C GLU A 83 19.22 -9.43 5.18
N LEU A 84 18.54 -10.29 4.42
CA LEU A 84 17.07 -10.29 4.32
C LEU A 84 16.42 -10.65 5.66
N HIS A 85 16.95 -11.63 6.38
CA HIS A 85 16.47 -11.98 7.73
C HIS A 85 16.62 -10.80 8.71
N SER A 86 17.74 -10.06 8.66
CA SER A 86 17.96 -8.87 9.50
C SER A 86 16.95 -7.74 9.24
N LYS A 87 16.40 -7.68 8.02
CA LYS A 87 15.31 -6.77 7.62
C LYS A 87 13.92 -7.28 8.00
N GLY A 88 13.81 -8.45 8.62
CA GLY A 88 12.55 -9.08 9.04
C GLY A 88 11.81 -9.83 7.93
N VAL A 89 12.45 -10.12 6.80
CA VAL A 89 11.87 -10.91 5.70
C VAL A 89 11.71 -12.36 6.15
N GLN A 90 10.53 -12.93 5.92
CA GLN A 90 10.29 -14.35 6.18
C GLN A 90 10.86 -15.21 5.05
N LEU A 91 11.72 -16.17 5.39
CA LEU A 91 12.45 -17.00 4.44
C LEU A 91 11.85 -18.40 4.37
N TYR A 92 11.30 -18.77 3.20
CA TYR A 92 10.72 -20.09 2.93
C TYR A 92 11.51 -20.79 1.82
N VAL A 93 12.05 -21.97 2.13
CA VAL A 93 12.82 -22.75 1.16
C VAL A 93 11.95 -23.80 0.47
N TYR A 94 11.97 -23.84 -0.87
CA TYR A 94 11.40 -24.93 -1.65
C TYR A 94 12.33 -26.15 -1.57
N LEU A 95 11.77 -27.28 -1.16
CA LEU A 95 12.52 -28.52 -0.92
C LEU A 95 13.28 -28.98 -2.17
N HIS A 96 14.55 -29.31 -1.99
CA HIS A 96 15.41 -29.95 -2.99
C HIS A 96 16.06 -31.20 -2.40
N ASP A 97 16.41 -32.17 -3.24
CA ASP A 97 17.22 -33.31 -2.83
C ASP A 97 18.72 -32.96 -2.70
N ASN A 98 19.51 -33.94 -2.25
CA ASN A 98 20.96 -33.83 -2.12
C ASN A 98 21.72 -33.78 -3.47
N SER A 99 21.02 -33.92 -4.60
CA SER A 99 21.57 -33.71 -5.95
C SER A 99 21.26 -32.31 -6.49
N GLY A 100 20.46 -31.51 -5.77
CA GLY A 100 19.99 -30.20 -6.21
C GLY A 100 18.76 -30.23 -7.13
N ASN A 101 17.99 -31.32 -7.16
CA ASN A 101 16.72 -31.36 -7.88
C ASN A 101 15.58 -30.83 -7.00
N PRO A 102 14.63 -30.03 -7.53
CA PRO A 102 13.43 -29.62 -6.80
C PRO A 102 12.52 -30.82 -6.49
N ILE A 103 11.82 -30.77 -5.35
CA ILE A 103 10.99 -31.86 -4.84
C ILE A 103 9.53 -31.42 -4.71
N GLY A 104 8.79 -31.68 -5.79
CA GLY A 104 7.33 -31.61 -5.80
C GLY A 104 6.71 -32.82 -5.10
N LEU A 105 5.71 -32.58 -4.24
CA LEU A 105 5.10 -33.63 -3.43
C LEU A 105 4.20 -34.56 -4.28
N GLY A 106 3.55 -34.03 -5.32
CA GLY A 106 2.70 -34.78 -6.23
C GLY A 106 3.48 -35.79 -7.08
N GLU A 107 4.53 -35.34 -7.78
CA GLU A 107 5.36 -36.18 -8.65
C GLU A 107 6.18 -37.21 -7.84
N THR A 108 6.70 -36.83 -6.67
CA THR A 108 7.38 -37.80 -5.79
C THR A 108 6.42 -38.83 -5.20
N PHE A 109 5.17 -38.46 -4.86
CA PHE A 109 4.17 -39.44 -4.42
C PHE A 109 3.78 -40.38 -5.57
N LYS A 110 3.61 -39.85 -6.79
CA LYS A 110 3.36 -40.65 -8.00
C LYS A 110 4.43 -41.73 -8.18
N THR A 111 5.69 -41.31 -8.25
CA THR A 111 6.82 -42.19 -8.54
C THR A 111 7.14 -43.16 -7.39
N MET A 112 7.11 -42.70 -6.14
CA MET A 112 7.51 -43.51 -4.97
C MET A 112 6.39 -44.41 -4.43
N VAL A 113 5.10 -44.06 -4.66
CA VAL A 113 3.93 -44.73 -4.05
C VAL A 113 2.96 -45.32 -5.06
N VAL A 114 2.63 -44.62 -6.16
CA VAL A 114 1.59 -45.07 -7.11
C VAL A 114 2.16 -46.00 -8.17
N ASP A 115 3.25 -45.58 -8.83
CA ASP A 115 3.91 -46.35 -9.89
C ASP A 115 4.78 -47.50 -9.32
N ASN A 116 5.25 -47.35 -8.09
CA ASN A 116 6.10 -48.33 -7.41
C ASN A 116 5.29 -49.54 -6.92
N SER A 117 5.65 -50.74 -7.38
CA SER A 117 5.02 -52.01 -7.00
C SER A 117 5.69 -52.73 -5.83
N SER A 118 6.77 -52.18 -5.26
CA SER A 118 7.55 -52.80 -4.19
C SER A 118 6.91 -52.58 -2.81
N GLY A 119 6.63 -53.66 -2.08
CA GLY A 119 6.03 -53.60 -0.73
C GLY A 119 4.54 -53.24 -0.72
N THR A 120 3.97 -53.08 0.47
CA THR A 120 2.56 -52.68 0.65
C THR A 120 2.37 -51.17 0.40
N LEU A 121 1.13 -50.73 0.17
CA LEU A 121 0.82 -49.31 0.03
C LEU A 121 1.29 -48.51 1.27
N GLU A 122 0.97 -48.99 2.46
CA GLU A 122 1.39 -48.42 3.75
C GLU A 122 2.92 -48.26 3.84
N GLN A 123 3.68 -49.28 3.45
CA GLN A 123 5.15 -49.22 3.44
C GLN A 123 5.68 -48.13 2.49
N ARG A 124 5.07 -47.98 1.31
CA ARG A 124 5.49 -46.95 0.33
C ARG A 124 5.10 -45.54 0.77
N VAL A 125 3.89 -45.35 1.31
CA VAL A 125 3.45 -44.07 1.89
C VAL A 125 4.36 -43.66 3.05
N ALA A 126 4.66 -44.60 3.95
CA ALA A 126 5.59 -44.35 5.07
C ALA A 126 7.01 -44.01 4.60
N TYR A 127 7.50 -44.67 3.55
CA TYR A 127 8.81 -44.38 2.95
C TYR A 127 8.86 -42.98 2.30
N TRP A 128 7.88 -42.64 1.45
CA TRP A 128 7.76 -41.30 0.86
C TRP A 128 7.67 -40.21 1.93
N LYS A 129 6.83 -40.42 2.95
CA LYS A 129 6.69 -39.48 4.06
C LYS A 129 8.01 -39.27 4.81
N SER A 130 8.71 -40.37 5.13
CA SER A 130 10.02 -40.34 5.81
C SER A 130 11.10 -39.64 5.00
N PHE A 131 11.03 -39.72 3.66
CA PHE A 131 11.91 -38.99 2.75
C PHE A 131 11.66 -37.47 2.83
N ILE A 132 10.41 -37.03 2.73
CA ILE A 132 10.07 -35.59 2.85
C ILE A 132 10.37 -35.04 4.26
N GLU A 133 10.02 -35.77 5.31
CA GLU A 133 10.40 -35.46 6.70
C GLU A 133 11.94 -35.45 6.89
N GLY A 134 12.68 -36.19 6.05
CA GLY A 134 14.13 -36.16 5.98
C GLY A 134 14.68 -34.83 5.47
N LEU A 135 14.20 -34.37 4.32
CA LEU A 135 14.62 -33.09 3.74
C LEU A 135 14.30 -31.91 4.67
N ILE A 136 13.07 -31.87 5.22
CA ILE A 136 12.64 -30.82 6.16
C ILE A 136 13.55 -30.76 7.40
N ARG A 137 14.01 -31.92 7.90
CA ARG A 137 14.97 -32.00 9.02
C ARG A 137 16.34 -31.44 8.67
N GLU A 138 16.81 -31.65 7.43
CA GLU A 138 18.09 -31.11 6.96
C GLU A 138 18.05 -29.58 6.88
N TYR A 139 16.96 -28.99 6.34
CA TYR A 139 16.75 -27.55 6.35
C TYR A 139 16.59 -26.96 7.77
N ALA A 140 15.87 -27.66 8.67
CA ALA A 140 15.74 -27.24 10.07
C ALA A 140 17.10 -27.22 10.79
N ALA A 141 17.88 -28.29 10.65
CA ALA A 141 19.20 -28.41 11.26
C ALA A 141 20.21 -27.39 10.72
N TRP A 142 20.18 -27.12 9.40
CA TRP A 142 20.97 -26.05 8.80
C TRP A 142 20.54 -24.67 9.30
N SER A 143 19.23 -24.40 9.40
CA SER A 143 18.73 -23.14 9.96
C SER A 143 19.20 -22.95 11.41
N ASP A 144 19.13 -24.00 12.24
CA ASP A 144 19.57 -23.97 13.63
C ASP A 144 21.07 -23.70 13.79
N SER A 145 21.94 -24.23 12.91
CA SER A 145 23.38 -23.94 12.96
C SER A 145 23.74 -22.51 12.52
N HIS A 146 22.80 -21.76 11.94
CA HIS A 146 22.94 -20.36 11.51
C HIS A 146 21.97 -19.42 12.24
N GLY A 147 21.53 -19.76 13.46
CA GLY A 147 20.74 -18.86 14.31
C GLY A 147 19.23 -18.81 14.01
N ARG A 148 18.68 -19.84 13.36
CA ARG A 148 17.26 -19.97 12.93
C ARG A 148 16.83 -18.88 11.93
N ILE A 149 17.58 -18.73 10.85
CA ILE A 149 17.25 -17.75 9.79
C ILE A 149 16.06 -18.16 8.90
N LEU A 150 15.87 -19.47 8.62
CA LEU A 150 14.72 -19.95 7.86
C LEU A 150 13.44 -19.86 8.71
N THR A 151 12.40 -19.25 8.13
CA THR A 151 11.05 -19.19 8.72
C THR A 151 10.25 -20.46 8.46
N GLY A 152 10.46 -21.11 7.32
CA GLY A 152 9.66 -22.26 6.93
C GLY A 152 10.10 -22.98 5.67
N VAL A 153 9.27 -23.92 5.25
CA VAL A 153 9.42 -24.68 3.98
C VAL A 153 8.24 -24.39 3.05
N PHE A 154 8.52 -24.40 1.75
CA PHE A 154 7.53 -24.34 0.69
C PHE A 154 7.31 -25.77 0.14
N LEU A 155 6.07 -26.24 0.20
CA LEU A 155 5.65 -27.55 -0.28
C LEU A 155 4.91 -27.36 -1.60
N ASP A 156 5.57 -27.70 -2.70
CA ASP A 156 5.02 -27.58 -4.04
C ASP A 156 4.29 -28.85 -4.49
N GLU A 157 3.51 -28.75 -5.57
CA GLU A 157 2.72 -29.84 -6.16
C GLU A 157 1.79 -30.56 -5.17
N CYS A 158 1.19 -29.86 -4.20
CA CYS A 158 0.14 -30.45 -3.37
C CYS A 158 -1.19 -30.54 -4.16
N ASP A 159 -1.18 -31.23 -5.30
CA ASP A 159 -2.34 -31.50 -6.16
C ASP A 159 -2.39 -33.00 -6.52
N PRO A 160 -3.46 -33.72 -6.15
CA PRO A 160 -3.66 -35.11 -6.54
C PRO A 160 -3.77 -35.39 -8.05
N SER A 161 -3.88 -34.35 -8.88
CA SER A 161 -3.84 -34.48 -10.35
C SER A 161 -2.50 -35.05 -10.85
N TYR A 162 -1.37 -34.74 -10.20
CA TYR A 162 -0.03 -35.25 -10.55
C TYR A 162 0.03 -36.79 -10.52
N PHE A 163 -0.66 -37.41 -9.57
CA PHE A 163 -0.79 -38.87 -9.49
C PHE A 163 -2.14 -39.41 -9.99
N GLY A 164 -2.85 -38.62 -10.81
CA GLY A 164 -3.97 -39.07 -11.65
C GLY A 164 -5.34 -39.24 -10.96
N TYR A 165 -5.52 -38.80 -9.72
CA TYR A 165 -6.76 -39.03 -8.97
C TYR A 165 -7.27 -37.77 -8.25
N THR A 166 -8.44 -37.24 -8.64
CA THR A 166 -9.07 -36.09 -7.95
C THR A 166 -10.32 -36.47 -7.13
N ASN A 167 -10.68 -37.76 -7.05
CA ASN A 167 -11.83 -38.20 -6.27
C ASN A 167 -11.46 -38.39 -4.78
N PRO A 168 -12.07 -37.66 -3.83
CA PRO A 168 -11.75 -37.77 -2.39
C PRO A 168 -11.99 -39.15 -1.78
N SER A 169 -12.76 -40.02 -2.45
CA SER A 169 -12.97 -41.41 -2.01
C SER A 169 -11.82 -42.36 -2.38
N ASN A 170 -10.96 -41.98 -3.33
CA ASN A 170 -9.83 -42.79 -3.79
C ASN A 170 -8.79 -42.96 -2.67
N THR A 171 -8.23 -44.17 -2.53
CA THR A 171 -7.27 -44.51 -1.48
C THR A 171 -6.01 -43.64 -1.55
N TYR A 172 -5.40 -43.46 -2.71
CA TYR A 172 -4.20 -42.64 -2.87
C TYR A 172 -4.41 -41.18 -2.47
N VAL A 173 -5.58 -40.61 -2.78
CA VAL A 173 -5.95 -39.24 -2.35
C VAL A 173 -6.04 -39.14 -0.83
N LYS A 174 -6.60 -40.16 -0.16
CA LYS A 174 -6.68 -40.22 1.31
C LYS A 174 -5.31 -40.36 1.95
N GLU A 175 -4.49 -41.30 1.48
CA GLU A 175 -3.13 -41.53 1.98
C GLU A 175 -2.27 -40.27 1.81
N PHE A 176 -2.28 -39.64 0.63
CA PHE A 176 -1.57 -38.38 0.38
C PHE A 176 -2.05 -37.26 1.32
N SER A 177 -3.37 -37.11 1.51
CA SER A 177 -3.94 -36.05 2.35
C SER A 177 -3.54 -36.20 3.83
N GLU A 178 -3.59 -37.42 4.37
CA GLU A 178 -3.21 -37.68 5.76
C GLU A 178 -1.70 -37.62 5.96
N ALA A 179 -0.90 -38.13 5.02
CA ALA A 179 0.55 -38.02 5.07
C ALA A 179 1.04 -36.56 4.91
N LEU A 180 0.43 -35.75 4.04
CA LEU A 180 0.71 -34.31 3.92
C LEU A 180 0.43 -33.57 5.24
N LYS A 181 -0.70 -33.86 5.89
CA LYS A 181 -1.03 -33.31 7.22
C LYS A 181 0.00 -33.70 8.29
N GLN A 182 0.56 -34.92 8.22
CA GLN A 182 1.64 -35.36 9.11
C GLN A 182 2.97 -34.65 8.80
N ILE A 183 3.33 -34.49 7.51
CA ILE A 183 4.51 -33.73 7.07
C ILE A 183 4.46 -32.28 7.58
N VAL A 184 3.29 -31.62 7.45
CA VAL A 184 3.04 -30.28 7.99
C VAL A 184 3.24 -30.25 9.51
N SER A 185 2.63 -31.20 10.23
CA SER A 185 2.75 -31.31 11.69
C SER A 185 4.21 -31.55 12.13
N TYR A 186 4.98 -32.29 11.33
CA TYR A 186 6.40 -32.53 11.57
C TYR A 186 7.25 -31.28 11.34
N ALA A 187 7.00 -30.51 10.28
CA ALA A 187 7.66 -29.21 10.06
C ALA A 187 7.39 -28.25 11.23
N HIS A 188 6.13 -28.15 11.68
CA HIS A 188 5.78 -27.37 12.88
C HIS A 188 6.48 -27.87 14.15
N SER A 189 6.68 -29.18 14.30
CA SER A 189 7.41 -29.75 15.45
C SER A 189 8.90 -29.35 15.49
N LEU A 190 9.47 -29.00 14.34
CA LEU A 190 10.83 -28.45 14.18
C LEU A 190 10.86 -26.92 14.24
N GLY A 191 9.75 -26.25 14.57
CA GLY A 191 9.66 -24.78 14.62
C GLY A 191 9.61 -24.09 13.26
N LEU A 192 9.44 -24.83 12.16
CA LEU A 192 9.30 -24.30 10.80
C LEU A 192 7.83 -24.11 10.44
N LYS A 193 7.49 -22.96 9.85
CA LYS A 193 6.19 -22.75 9.19
C LYS A 193 6.11 -23.49 7.87
N VAL A 194 4.90 -23.63 7.33
CA VAL A 194 4.65 -24.26 6.02
C VAL A 194 3.86 -23.34 5.10
N PHE A 195 4.37 -23.18 3.87
CA PHE A 195 3.69 -22.51 2.76
C PHE A 195 3.36 -23.59 1.71
N ILE A 196 2.07 -23.80 1.41
CA ILE A 196 1.63 -24.87 0.50
C ILE A 196 1.21 -24.28 -0.85
N ASN A 197 1.71 -24.82 -1.95
CA ASN A 197 1.13 -24.67 -3.29
C ASN A 197 0.39 -25.93 -3.70
N GLY A 198 -0.79 -25.79 -4.31
CA GLY A 198 -1.64 -26.93 -4.65
C GLY A 198 -3.14 -26.66 -4.67
N VAL A 199 -3.93 -27.72 -4.53
CA VAL A 199 -5.40 -27.63 -4.54
C VAL A 199 -5.97 -27.04 -3.26
N ARG A 200 -7.11 -26.36 -3.40
CA ARG A 200 -7.77 -25.63 -2.29
C ARG A 200 -8.17 -26.53 -1.11
N ALA A 201 -8.31 -27.84 -1.30
CA ALA A 201 -8.49 -28.81 -0.20
C ALA A 201 -7.41 -28.70 0.90
N TYR A 202 -6.17 -28.38 0.53
CA TYR A 202 -5.03 -28.31 1.45
C TYR A 202 -4.71 -26.90 1.96
N ALA A 203 -5.46 -25.88 1.50
CA ALA A 203 -5.25 -24.49 1.88
C ALA A 203 -5.39 -24.20 3.39
N SER A 204 -6.02 -25.12 4.15
CA SER A 204 -6.15 -25.04 5.60
C SER A 204 -4.97 -25.65 6.38
N LEU A 205 -4.11 -26.44 5.74
CA LEU A 205 -3.00 -27.13 6.39
C LEU A 205 -1.80 -26.20 6.62
N GLY A 206 -1.49 -25.32 5.65
CA GLY A 206 -0.36 -24.39 5.73
C GLY A 206 -0.62 -23.16 6.60
N ASP A 207 0.47 -22.55 7.06
CA ASP A 207 0.50 -21.17 7.58
C ASP A 207 0.16 -20.16 6.48
N TYR A 208 0.64 -20.44 5.26
CA TYR A 208 0.26 -19.76 4.01
C TYR A 208 -0.18 -20.77 2.95
N TYR A 209 -1.09 -20.35 2.08
CA TYR A 209 -1.53 -21.10 0.91
C TYR A 209 -1.31 -20.27 -0.36
N LEU A 210 -0.73 -20.87 -1.39
CA LEU A 210 -0.53 -20.23 -2.69
C LEU A 210 -1.77 -20.43 -3.56
N TRP A 211 -2.35 -19.32 -3.99
CA TRP A 211 -3.22 -19.29 -5.14
C TRP A 211 -2.38 -18.97 -6.38
N GLU A 212 -2.06 -20.03 -7.10
CA GLU A 212 -1.51 -20.00 -8.45
C GLU A 212 -2.55 -20.56 -9.46
N ASP A 213 -2.55 -20.13 -10.72
CA ASP A 213 -2.20 -18.77 -11.16
C ASP A 213 -3.27 -17.80 -10.63
N PHE A 214 -2.95 -16.52 -10.42
CA PHE A 214 -3.93 -15.52 -10.00
C PHE A 214 -4.03 -14.34 -10.97
N VAL A 215 -5.18 -14.24 -11.65
CA VAL A 215 -5.57 -13.15 -12.58
C VAL A 215 -4.69 -13.00 -13.83
N ALA A 216 -3.38 -12.82 -13.68
CA ALA A 216 -2.41 -12.87 -14.76
C ALA A 216 -1.74 -14.26 -14.75
N THR A 217 -1.80 -14.95 -15.88
CA THR A 217 -1.47 -16.37 -16.03
C THR A 217 -0.34 -16.58 -17.03
N TYR A 218 0.40 -17.67 -16.91
CA TYR A 218 1.43 -18.07 -17.88
C TYR A 218 1.11 -19.42 -18.54
N ASN A 219 1.27 -19.51 -19.85
CA ASN A 219 1.20 -20.77 -20.56
C ASN A 219 2.61 -21.24 -20.96
N PRO A 220 3.20 -22.24 -20.28
CA PRO A 220 4.55 -22.70 -20.58
C PRO A 220 4.67 -23.41 -21.94
N SER A 221 3.56 -23.90 -22.51
CA SER A 221 3.58 -24.53 -23.84
C SER A 221 3.74 -23.52 -24.99
N THR A 222 3.35 -22.27 -24.75
CA THR A 222 3.40 -21.17 -25.75
C THR A 222 4.31 -20.02 -25.36
N GLY A 223 4.84 -20.02 -24.12
CA GLY A 223 5.64 -18.93 -23.57
C GLY A 223 4.87 -17.63 -23.37
N SER A 224 3.53 -17.67 -23.31
CA SER A 224 2.68 -16.47 -23.40
C SER A 224 2.01 -16.12 -22.08
N TYR A 225 1.97 -14.82 -21.76
CA TYR A 225 1.20 -14.25 -20.66
C TYR A 225 -0.23 -13.88 -21.10
N SER A 226 -1.20 -14.08 -20.21
CA SER A 226 -2.60 -13.75 -20.47
C SER A 226 -3.35 -13.37 -19.19
N LEU A 227 -4.57 -12.86 -19.33
CA LEU A 227 -5.50 -12.72 -18.22
C LEU A 227 -6.39 -13.97 -18.13
N ASP A 228 -6.76 -14.37 -16.91
CA ASP A 228 -7.76 -15.42 -16.69
C ASP A 228 -9.16 -14.93 -17.10
N THR A 229 -9.46 -15.09 -18.39
CA THR A 229 -10.78 -14.77 -18.96
C THR A 229 -11.89 -15.69 -18.43
N SER A 230 -11.53 -16.79 -17.76
CA SER A 230 -12.47 -17.74 -17.15
C SER A 230 -12.67 -17.52 -15.64
N PHE A 231 -12.08 -16.46 -15.07
CA PHE A 231 -12.11 -16.18 -13.64
C PHE A 231 -13.53 -16.25 -13.07
N PHE A 232 -14.51 -15.63 -13.74
CA PHE A 232 -15.91 -15.58 -13.29
C PHE A 232 -16.78 -16.77 -13.73
N THR A 233 -16.32 -17.60 -14.66
CA THR A 233 -17.08 -18.75 -15.21
C THR A 233 -16.66 -20.10 -14.63
N SER A 234 -15.51 -20.14 -13.94
CA SER A 234 -15.02 -21.28 -13.18
C SER A 234 -16.10 -21.91 -12.28
N SER A 235 -16.27 -23.22 -12.37
CA SER A 235 -17.20 -23.96 -11.51
C SER A 235 -16.71 -25.38 -11.21
N SER A 236 -16.51 -25.67 -9.93
CA SER A 236 -16.37 -27.04 -9.40
C SER A 236 -16.52 -27.03 -7.88
N THR A 237 -17.30 -27.97 -7.37
CA THR A 237 -17.50 -28.22 -5.93
C THR A 237 -16.45 -29.17 -5.35
N ASN A 238 -15.63 -29.82 -6.18
CA ASN A 238 -14.60 -30.74 -5.72
C ASN A 238 -13.33 -29.96 -5.32
N PRO A 239 -12.96 -29.90 -4.03
CA PRO A 239 -11.82 -29.11 -3.56
C PRO A 239 -10.46 -29.71 -3.96
N TYR A 240 -10.43 -30.98 -4.40
CA TYR A 240 -9.25 -31.70 -4.88
C TYR A 240 -9.02 -31.58 -6.40
N GLN A 241 -9.78 -30.73 -7.09
CA GLN A 241 -9.50 -30.35 -8.48
C GLN A 241 -8.80 -29.00 -8.51
N TRP A 242 -7.80 -28.85 -9.38
CA TRP A 242 -7.28 -27.54 -9.75
C TRP A 242 -8.38 -26.70 -10.40
N VAL A 243 -8.64 -25.54 -9.82
CA VAL A 243 -9.70 -24.61 -10.23
C VAL A 243 -9.17 -23.21 -9.99
N ASN A 244 -9.20 -22.35 -11.00
CA ASN A 244 -8.94 -20.92 -10.85
C ASN A 244 -10.24 -20.14 -10.63
N GLY A 245 -10.15 -18.85 -10.31
CA GLY A 245 -11.27 -17.92 -10.30
C GLY A 245 -12.24 -18.00 -9.12
N LEU A 246 -13.46 -17.55 -9.37
CA LEU A 246 -14.53 -17.32 -8.41
C LEU A 246 -14.88 -18.56 -7.57
N ALA A 247 -14.83 -19.78 -8.16
CA ALA A 247 -15.06 -21.02 -7.42
C ALA A 247 -13.95 -21.33 -6.39
N LYS A 248 -12.69 -20.92 -6.65
CA LYS A 248 -11.58 -21.02 -5.69
C LYS A 248 -11.76 -19.97 -4.59
N TYR A 249 -12.09 -18.73 -4.96
CA TYR A 249 -12.38 -17.64 -4.01
C TYR A 249 -13.52 -17.96 -3.03
N GLU A 250 -14.69 -18.38 -3.51
CA GLU A 250 -15.84 -18.64 -2.64
C GLU A 250 -15.57 -19.82 -1.69
N TYR A 251 -14.82 -20.85 -2.12
CA TYR A 251 -14.36 -21.90 -1.23
C TYR A 251 -13.45 -21.34 -0.11
N LEU A 252 -12.41 -20.58 -0.46
CA LEU A 252 -11.46 -20.01 0.51
C LEU A 252 -12.16 -19.06 1.50
N LYS A 253 -13.11 -18.25 1.00
CA LYS A 253 -13.96 -17.36 1.80
C LYS A 253 -14.84 -18.12 2.78
N GLN A 254 -15.55 -19.15 2.33
CA GLN A 254 -16.44 -19.97 3.17
C GLN A 254 -15.69 -20.70 4.29
N HIS A 255 -14.40 -21.01 4.08
CA HIS A 255 -13.54 -21.67 5.06
C HIS A 255 -12.66 -20.70 5.87
N ASN A 256 -12.83 -19.38 5.72
CA ASN A 256 -12.03 -18.32 6.38
C ASN A 256 -10.52 -18.35 6.06
N LEU A 257 -10.14 -18.80 4.86
CA LEU A 257 -8.75 -19.01 4.44
C LEU A 257 -8.13 -17.81 3.68
N LEU A 258 -8.92 -16.83 3.24
CA LEU A 258 -8.42 -15.66 2.49
C LEU A 258 -7.28 -14.93 3.21
N SER A 259 -7.36 -14.82 4.54
CA SER A 259 -6.37 -14.17 5.43
C SER A 259 -5.01 -14.89 5.53
N ARG A 260 -4.86 -16.06 4.89
CA ARG A 260 -3.59 -16.77 4.69
C ARG A 260 -3.30 -17.12 3.22
N THR A 261 -4.17 -16.76 2.29
CA THR A 261 -3.96 -17.00 0.86
C THR A 261 -3.07 -15.91 0.28
N ILE A 262 -1.93 -16.29 -0.28
CA ILE A 262 -1.07 -15.43 -1.11
C ILE A 262 -1.42 -15.72 -2.57
N ALA A 263 -1.59 -14.69 -3.39
CA ALA A 263 -1.73 -14.84 -4.84
C ALA A 263 -0.35 -14.81 -5.54
N LEU A 264 -0.13 -15.67 -6.54
CA LEU A 264 0.99 -15.57 -7.48
C LEU A 264 0.46 -15.32 -8.89
N SER A 265 0.94 -14.25 -9.51
CA SER A 265 0.59 -13.80 -10.85
C SER A 265 1.80 -13.87 -11.78
N TYR A 266 1.56 -14.03 -13.08
CA TYR A 266 2.64 -14.08 -14.07
C TYR A 266 2.64 -12.87 -15.01
N ALA A 267 3.80 -12.21 -15.14
CA ALA A 267 4.03 -11.13 -16.10
C ALA A 267 5.53 -10.92 -16.38
N ASP A 268 5.84 -10.57 -17.62
CA ASP A 268 7.12 -9.95 -18.00
C ASP A 268 7.00 -8.40 -17.99
N PRO A 269 8.07 -7.63 -18.30
CA PRO A 269 8.01 -6.17 -18.35
C PRO A 269 6.98 -5.58 -19.32
N SER A 270 6.65 -6.27 -20.41
CA SER A 270 5.63 -5.84 -21.38
C SER A 270 4.20 -6.13 -20.92
N HIS A 271 4.02 -7.06 -19.98
CA HIS A 271 2.73 -7.46 -19.40
C HIS A 271 2.52 -6.95 -17.96
N LEU A 272 3.33 -5.99 -17.49
CA LEU A 272 3.30 -5.46 -16.12
C LEU A 272 1.93 -4.91 -15.70
N SER A 273 1.12 -4.43 -16.65
CA SER A 273 -0.27 -4.00 -16.43
C SER A 273 -1.16 -5.13 -15.89
N TYR A 274 -0.91 -6.38 -16.28
CA TYR A 274 -1.65 -7.55 -15.80
C TYR A 274 -1.30 -7.84 -14.34
N ALA A 275 -0.02 -7.76 -13.97
CA ALA A 275 0.44 -7.88 -12.59
C ALA A 275 -0.15 -6.76 -11.70
N ILE A 276 -0.14 -5.50 -12.17
CA ILE A 276 -0.77 -4.37 -11.46
C ILE A 276 -2.27 -4.64 -11.22
N ALA A 277 -3.01 -5.11 -12.23
CA ALA A 277 -4.41 -5.47 -12.08
C ALA A 277 -4.62 -6.62 -11.07
N ALA A 278 -3.76 -7.64 -11.12
CA ALA A 278 -3.80 -8.76 -10.19
C ALA A 278 -3.53 -8.33 -8.74
N TYR A 279 -2.54 -7.47 -8.48
CA TYR A 279 -2.29 -6.91 -7.15
C TYR A 279 -3.56 -6.26 -6.56
N TYR A 280 -4.22 -5.37 -7.32
CA TYR A 280 -5.44 -4.71 -6.82
C TYR A 280 -6.62 -5.68 -6.72
N ALA A 281 -6.71 -6.71 -7.56
CA ALA A 281 -7.72 -7.77 -7.42
C ALA A 281 -7.49 -8.59 -6.13
N ALA A 282 -6.25 -8.90 -5.78
CA ALA A 282 -5.89 -9.57 -4.53
C ALA A 282 -6.24 -8.71 -3.30
N ARG A 283 -5.95 -7.39 -3.34
CA ARG A 283 -6.40 -6.42 -2.31
C ARG A 283 -7.92 -6.42 -2.18
N VAL A 284 -8.64 -6.26 -3.29
CA VAL A 284 -10.11 -6.21 -3.33
C VAL A 284 -10.68 -7.49 -2.72
N LEU A 285 -10.28 -8.67 -3.20
CA LEU A 285 -10.78 -9.95 -2.69
C LEU A 285 -10.35 -10.27 -1.25
N GLY A 286 -9.43 -9.48 -0.66
CA GLY A 286 -9.03 -9.63 0.74
C GLY A 286 -8.10 -10.80 0.98
N LEU A 287 -7.23 -11.09 0.02
CA LEU A 287 -6.15 -12.06 0.16
C LEU A 287 -5.10 -11.53 1.15
N ALA A 288 -4.28 -12.44 1.70
CA ALA A 288 -3.24 -12.14 2.66
C ALA A 288 -2.03 -11.41 2.06
N GLY A 289 -1.85 -11.51 0.74
CA GLY A 289 -0.71 -10.95 0.04
C GLY A 289 -0.68 -11.36 -1.43
N TRP A 290 0.37 -10.91 -2.12
CA TRP A 290 0.53 -11.08 -3.55
C TRP A 290 2.01 -11.07 -3.97
N ALA A 291 2.30 -11.85 -5.01
CA ALA A 291 3.54 -11.94 -5.74
C ALA A 291 3.28 -11.84 -7.24
N PHE A 292 4.32 -11.45 -8.00
CA PHE A 292 4.39 -11.79 -9.40
C PHE A 292 5.82 -12.16 -9.82
N ALA A 293 5.91 -12.91 -10.92
CA ALA A 293 7.18 -13.35 -11.51
C ALA A 293 7.06 -13.46 -13.04
N PRO A 294 8.18 -13.47 -13.79
CA PRO A 294 8.21 -14.03 -15.14
C PRO A 294 7.87 -15.53 -15.08
N GLY A 295 7.49 -16.11 -16.22
CA GLY A 295 7.09 -17.52 -16.33
C GLY A 295 8.18 -18.56 -16.04
N ASP A 296 9.45 -18.15 -15.95
CA ASP A 296 10.56 -19.00 -15.50
C ASP A 296 10.89 -18.82 -14.00
N ILE A 297 10.20 -17.93 -13.29
CA ILE A 297 10.41 -17.61 -11.86
C ILE A 297 11.90 -17.33 -11.56
N TYR A 298 12.56 -16.63 -12.49
CA TYR A 298 13.99 -16.33 -12.40
C TYR A 298 14.89 -17.57 -12.32
N ALA A 299 14.51 -18.73 -12.87
CA ALA A 299 15.35 -19.95 -12.89
C ALA A 299 16.76 -19.71 -13.47
N ASN A 300 16.90 -18.75 -14.38
CA ASN A 300 18.18 -18.33 -14.97
C ASN A 300 18.98 -17.33 -14.11
N GLY A 301 18.43 -16.88 -12.98
CA GLY A 301 18.94 -15.78 -12.16
C GLY A 301 18.56 -14.39 -12.68
N GLY A 302 19.16 -13.36 -12.10
CA GLY A 302 18.95 -11.95 -12.45
C GLY A 302 18.10 -11.16 -11.45
N ASP A 303 17.90 -9.87 -11.75
CA ASP A 303 17.19 -8.92 -10.89
C ASP A 303 15.67 -9.15 -10.89
N VAL A 304 15.04 -8.93 -9.73
CA VAL A 304 13.60 -9.12 -9.54
C VAL A 304 12.81 -7.97 -10.15
N LEU A 305 11.74 -8.29 -10.88
CA LEU A 305 10.82 -7.31 -11.43
C LEU A 305 9.97 -6.67 -10.32
N THR A 306 9.83 -5.35 -10.33
CA THR A 306 8.97 -4.60 -9.41
C THR A 306 7.74 -4.04 -10.12
N ALA A 307 6.55 -4.31 -9.58
CA ALA A 307 5.32 -3.70 -10.09
C ALA A 307 5.06 -2.36 -9.37
N PRO A 308 4.85 -1.26 -10.10
CA PRO A 308 4.67 0.06 -9.51
C PRO A 308 3.23 0.20 -8.96
N VAL A 309 2.99 -0.35 -7.76
CA VAL A 309 1.67 -0.44 -7.11
C VAL A 309 1.58 0.40 -5.83
N TYR A 310 0.41 1.00 -5.59
CA TYR A 310 0.17 1.87 -4.45
C TYR A 310 -0.49 1.10 -3.30
N GLU A 311 -0.19 1.51 -2.07
CA GLU A 311 -0.89 1.02 -0.89
C GLU A 311 -2.31 1.60 -0.83
N VAL A 312 -3.30 0.71 -0.80
CA VAL A 312 -4.72 1.08 -0.71
C VAL A 312 -5.24 1.08 0.72
N GLY A 313 -4.37 0.92 1.72
CA GLY A 313 -4.74 0.96 3.14
C GLY A 313 -5.73 -0.13 3.55
N GLN A 314 -6.61 0.20 4.50
CA GLN A 314 -7.53 -0.75 5.13
C GLN A 314 -8.87 -0.88 4.39
N PRO A 315 -9.41 -2.10 4.23
CA PRO A 315 -10.72 -2.29 3.63
C PRO A 315 -11.84 -1.87 4.58
N LEU A 316 -12.82 -1.12 4.06
CA LEU A 316 -13.98 -0.62 4.83
C LEU A 316 -15.28 -1.35 4.52
N THR A 317 -15.38 -2.02 3.37
CA THR A 317 -16.52 -2.87 2.98
C THR A 317 -16.08 -4.31 2.72
N PRO A 318 -17.02 -5.27 2.63
CA PRO A 318 -16.79 -6.50 1.86
C PRO A 318 -16.50 -6.19 0.38
N PRO A 319 -15.86 -7.11 -0.36
CA PRO A 319 -15.75 -6.99 -1.82
C PRO A 319 -17.11 -7.14 -2.50
N SER A 320 -17.30 -6.33 -3.54
CA SER A 320 -18.36 -6.47 -4.55
C SER A 320 -17.78 -7.19 -5.77
N ILE A 321 -18.56 -8.10 -6.36
CA ILE A 321 -18.15 -8.91 -7.51
C ILE A 321 -19.28 -8.85 -8.54
N ASP A 322 -18.97 -8.39 -9.74
CA ASP A 322 -19.88 -8.36 -10.89
C ASP A 322 -19.30 -9.21 -12.03
N PRO A 323 -19.71 -10.49 -12.12
CA PRO A 323 -19.35 -11.39 -13.21
C PRO A 323 -19.73 -10.87 -14.60
N SER A 324 -20.82 -10.09 -14.71
CA SER A 324 -21.35 -9.62 -16.00
C SER A 324 -20.55 -8.46 -16.58
N ALA A 325 -20.05 -7.58 -15.71
CA ALA A 325 -19.09 -6.53 -16.08
C ALA A 325 -17.63 -7.05 -16.11
N GLY A 326 -17.36 -8.24 -15.58
CA GLY A 326 -16.01 -8.78 -15.40
C GLY A 326 -15.19 -8.02 -14.34
N THR A 327 -15.87 -7.46 -13.31
CA THR A 327 -15.24 -6.57 -12.32
C THR A 327 -15.32 -7.07 -10.89
N VAL A 328 -14.32 -6.69 -10.10
CA VAL A 328 -14.32 -6.76 -8.65
C VAL A 328 -14.06 -5.36 -8.09
N SER A 329 -14.73 -4.96 -7.02
CA SER A 329 -14.49 -3.68 -6.36
C SER A 329 -14.57 -3.76 -4.84
N ARG A 330 -13.91 -2.83 -4.15
CA ARG A 330 -13.98 -2.70 -2.69
C ARG A 330 -13.61 -1.29 -2.26
N LEU A 331 -14.33 -0.80 -1.26
CA LEU A 331 -13.98 0.46 -0.59
C LEU A 331 -12.87 0.21 0.43
N PHE A 332 -11.84 1.04 0.36
CA PHE A 332 -10.76 1.13 1.35
C PHE A 332 -10.68 2.54 1.95
N THR A 333 -9.80 2.73 2.94
CA THR A 333 -9.48 4.05 3.53
C THR A 333 -9.00 5.06 2.49
N VAL A 334 -8.40 4.61 1.39
CA VAL A 334 -7.95 5.50 0.29
C VAL A 334 -9.08 5.84 -0.69
N GLY A 335 -10.23 5.19 -0.57
CA GLY A 335 -11.30 5.24 -1.57
C GLY A 335 -11.59 3.88 -2.20
N ASN A 336 -12.43 3.86 -3.24
CA ASN A 336 -12.83 2.62 -3.88
C ASN A 336 -11.88 2.23 -5.00
N VAL A 337 -11.47 0.97 -4.97
CA VAL A 337 -10.65 0.32 -6.00
C VAL A 337 -11.57 -0.59 -6.80
N THR A 338 -11.63 -0.40 -8.11
CA THR A 338 -12.34 -1.31 -9.04
C THR A 338 -11.36 -1.87 -10.04
N VAL A 339 -11.34 -3.19 -10.21
CA VAL A 339 -10.53 -3.90 -11.19
C VAL A 339 -11.44 -4.63 -12.16
N ASN A 340 -11.24 -4.44 -13.46
CA ASN A 340 -11.78 -5.31 -14.50
C ASN A 340 -10.74 -6.39 -14.82
N ILE A 341 -11.00 -7.61 -14.35
CA ILE A 341 -10.08 -8.75 -14.47
C ILE A 341 -9.91 -9.16 -15.94
N LEU A 342 -10.96 -9.01 -16.76
CA LEU A 342 -10.97 -9.43 -18.16
C LEU A 342 -10.18 -8.50 -19.11
N SER A 343 -9.74 -7.33 -18.64
CA SER A 343 -9.06 -6.30 -19.45
C SER A 343 -7.87 -5.63 -18.76
N ALA A 344 -7.47 -6.10 -17.57
CA ALA A 344 -6.46 -5.47 -16.70
C ALA A 344 -6.72 -3.98 -16.39
N SER A 345 -7.96 -3.50 -16.53
CA SER A 345 -8.29 -2.11 -16.24
C SER A 345 -8.45 -1.89 -14.74
N VAL A 346 -7.63 -1.00 -14.18
CA VAL A 346 -7.72 -0.60 -12.77
C VAL A 346 -8.23 0.84 -12.68
N LYS A 347 -9.28 1.05 -11.90
CA LYS A 347 -9.74 2.38 -11.48
C LYS A 347 -9.34 2.57 -10.04
N LEU A 348 -8.35 3.43 -9.83
CA LEU A 348 -7.91 3.84 -8.50
C LEU A 348 -8.57 5.16 -8.09
N PRO A 349 -8.68 5.41 -6.78
CA PRO A 349 -9.16 6.68 -6.24
C PRO A 349 -8.35 7.92 -6.70
N PHE A 350 -7.15 7.70 -7.25
CA PHE A 350 -6.16 8.72 -7.59
C PHE A 350 -5.45 8.41 -8.92
N SER A 351 -6.11 7.73 -9.88
CA SER A 351 -5.54 7.37 -11.20
C SER A 351 -5.04 8.54 -12.06
N TYR A 352 -5.25 9.78 -11.62
CA TYR A 352 -4.66 10.99 -12.18
C TYR A 352 -4.41 11.98 -11.02
N VAL A 353 -3.14 12.32 -10.77
CA VAL A 353 -2.77 13.54 -10.01
C VAL A 353 -2.02 14.57 -10.89
N PRO A 354 -2.51 14.93 -12.10
CA PRO A 354 -2.17 16.24 -12.65
C PRO A 354 -2.87 17.28 -11.75
N GLY A 355 -2.12 18.27 -11.29
CA GLY A 355 -2.64 19.28 -10.37
C GLY A 355 -3.89 20.00 -10.90
N VAL A 356 -4.97 19.99 -10.12
CA VAL A 356 -6.19 20.73 -10.45
C VAL A 356 -5.98 22.21 -10.11
N GLN A 357 -6.02 23.09 -11.12
CA GLN A 357 -6.11 24.54 -10.91
C GLN A 357 -7.48 24.94 -10.32
N LEU A 358 -7.48 25.90 -9.39
CA LEU A 358 -8.68 26.39 -8.70
C LEU A 358 -8.75 27.91 -8.74
N ASP A 359 -9.61 28.46 -9.62
CA ASP A 359 -9.91 29.90 -9.66
C ASP A 359 -8.65 30.81 -9.74
N GLY A 360 -7.59 30.32 -10.38
CA GLY A 360 -6.29 30.99 -10.50
C GLY A 360 -5.28 30.71 -9.37
N TYR A 361 -5.64 29.89 -8.38
CA TYR A 361 -4.78 29.43 -7.29
C TYR A 361 -4.57 27.89 -7.31
N LEU A 362 -3.50 27.44 -6.69
CA LEU A 362 -3.09 26.02 -6.51
C LEU A 362 -3.03 25.72 -5.01
N ASP A 363 -3.53 24.56 -4.57
CA ASP A 363 -3.69 24.18 -3.15
C ASP A 363 -3.81 22.63 -3.01
N PRO A 364 -3.24 21.97 -1.98
CA PRO A 364 -1.81 21.97 -1.65
C PRO A 364 -1.27 20.52 -1.46
N CYS A 365 -1.30 19.68 -2.50
CA CYS A 365 -0.21 18.71 -2.70
C CYS A 365 0.95 19.32 -3.52
N TYR A 366 0.69 20.49 -4.10
CA TYR A 366 1.63 21.33 -4.83
C TYR A 366 1.77 22.67 -4.12
N THR A 367 2.96 23.00 -3.63
CA THR A 367 3.26 24.32 -3.08
C THR A 367 3.49 25.31 -4.23
N THR A 368 2.81 26.45 -4.20
CA THR A 368 3.11 27.54 -5.12
C THR A 368 4.52 28.06 -4.90
N PHE A 369 5.12 28.52 -5.99
CA PHE A 369 6.55 28.78 -6.11
C PHE A 369 7.04 29.92 -5.22
N THR A 370 7.95 29.60 -4.29
CA THR A 370 9.01 30.52 -3.88
C THR A 370 10.34 29.98 -4.40
N SER A 371 10.82 30.53 -5.52
CA SER A 371 12.19 30.31 -5.99
C SER A 371 13.18 30.72 -4.91
N ALA A 372 14.13 29.83 -4.62
CA ALA A 372 15.44 30.26 -4.13
C ALA A 372 16.27 30.85 -5.29
N SER A 373 16.12 30.29 -6.50
CA SER A 373 16.63 30.80 -7.77
C SER A 373 15.62 30.57 -8.90
N ALA A 374 15.59 31.43 -9.90
CA ALA A 374 14.83 31.24 -11.13
C ALA A 374 15.79 31.10 -12.31
N GLY A 375 15.64 30.04 -13.10
CA GLY A 375 16.41 29.84 -14.32
C GLY A 375 16.03 30.87 -15.41
N THR A 376 16.97 31.14 -16.30
CA THR A 376 16.76 31.93 -17.53
C THR A 376 16.05 31.08 -18.59
N TYR A 377 16.46 29.82 -18.73
CA TYR A 377 15.91 28.89 -19.72
C TYR A 377 15.24 27.66 -19.09
N SER A 378 15.57 27.30 -17.85
CA SER A 378 14.92 26.22 -17.10
C SER A 378 13.88 26.73 -16.09
N LYS A 379 12.81 25.96 -15.87
CA LYS A 379 11.75 26.29 -14.91
C LYS A 379 11.20 25.03 -14.23
N ILE A 380 11.11 25.03 -12.91
CA ILE A 380 10.22 24.12 -12.18
C ILE A 380 8.80 24.69 -12.24
N ALA A 381 7.92 24.01 -12.96
CA ALA A 381 6.54 24.44 -13.17
C ALA A 381 5.62 23.99 -12.01
N LEU A 382 5.85 22.79 -11.49
CA LEU A 382 5.06 22.16 -10.44
C LEU A 382 5.93 21.18 -9.64
N TYR A 383 5.76 21.10 -8.32
CA TYR A 383 6.35 20.01 -7.53
C TYR A 383 5.51 19.70 -6.29
N GLY A 384 5.48 18.43 -5.91
CA GLY A 384 4.68 17.93 -4.79
C GLY A 384 5.25 16.64 -4.20
N TYR A 385 4.77 16.23 -3.03
CA TYR A 385 5.24 15.00 -2.38
C TYR A 385 4.12 14.26 -1.64
N THR A 386 4.30 12.96 -1.45
CA THR A 386 3.44 12.11 -0.64
C THR A 386 4.27 11.05 0.09
N ALA A 387 4.14 10.98 1.41
CA ALA A 387 4.87 10.04 2.27
C ALA A 387 3.95 8.92 2.78
N THR A 388 4.41 7.68 2.67
CA THR A 388 3.78 6.43 3.15
C THR A 388 4.75 5.68 4.07
N PRO A 389 4.32 4.76 4.95
CA PRO A 389 5.22 4.08 5.88
C PRO A 389 6.38 3.31 5.21
N GLN A 390 6.26 2.97 3.92
CA GLN A 390 7.28 2.26 3.15
C GLN A 390 8.09 3.17 2.21
N HIS A 391 7.47 4.23 1.66
CA HIS A 391 8.02 5.02 0.56
C HIS A 391 7.65 6.52 0.63
N LEU A 392 8.56 7.38 0.15
CA LEU A 392 8.31 8.78 -0.18
C LEU A 392 8.23 8.91 -1.70
N TYR A 393 7.14 9.48 -2.21
CA TYR A 393 7.00 9.84 -3.62
C TYR A 393 7.13 11.34 -3.80
N ILE A 394 7.83 11.79 -4.84
CA ILE A 394 7.99 13.20 -5.17
C ILE A 394 7.65 13.40 -6.65
N PHE A 395 6.64 14.23 -6.91
CA PHE A 395 6.25 14.64 -8.25
C PHE A 395 6.98 15.93 -8.63
N VAL A 396 7.48 16.03 -9.86
CA VAL A 396 8.01 17.27 -10.44
C VAL A 396 7.60 17.40 -11.91
N GLU A 397 7.07 18.58 -12.27
CA GLU A 397 6.99 19.07 -13.65
C GLU A 397 8.02 20.18 -13.84
N SER A 398 8.90 20.03 -14.83
CA SER A 398 9.85 21.07 -15.24
C SER A 398 9.85 21.27 -16.75
N THR A 399 10.15 22.50 -17.17
CA THR A 399 10.22 22.88 -18.58
C THR A 399 11.53 23.60 -18.90
N TRP A 400 11.97 23.46 -20.15
CA TRP A 400 13.12 24.19 -20.70
C TRP A 400 12.71 24.95 -21.97
N SER A 401 13.24 26.16 -22.18
CA SER A 401 12.93 26.93 -23.40
C SER A 401 13.67 26.40 -24.63
N SER A 402 14.85 25.82 -24.45
CA SER A 402 15.68 25.28 -25.55
C SER A 402 16.89 24.46 -25.06
N ILE A 403 16.80 23.12 -25.15
CA ILE A 403 17.89 22.18 -25.44
C ILE A 403 17.28 20.80 -25.75
N PRO A 404 17.99 19.87 -26.44
CA PRO A 404 17.51 18.52 -26.65
C PRO A 404 17.24 17.79 -25.32
N THR A 405 16.30 16.85 -25.34
CA THR A 405 15.84 16.09 -24.16
C THR A 405 16.86 15.03 -23.69
N THR A 406 18.15 15.33 -23.74
CA THR A 406 19.26 14.43 -23.40
C THR A 406 20.16 14.99 -22.29
N ASP A 407 20.19 16.32 -22.12
CA ASP A 407 21.19 16.98 -21.28
C ASP A 407 20.58 17.63 -20.01
N GLY A 408 19.25 17.64 -19.90
CA GLY A 408 18.54 18.16 -18.73
C GLY A 408 18.50 17.13 -17.60
N VAL A 409 19.06 17.50 -16.44
CA VAL A 409 19.00 16.69 -15.21
C VAL A 409 18.13 17.41 -14.18
N LEU A 410 17.34 16.66 -13.41
CA LEU A 410 16.67 17.18 -12.22
C LEU A 410 17.36 16.64 -10.98
N HIS A 411 17.77 17.53 -10.08
CA HIS A 411 18.31 17.18 -8.77
C HIS A 411 17.25 17.35 -7.69
N ILE A 412 17.07 16.33 -6.86
CA ILE A 412 16.24 16.40 -5.64
C ILE A 412 17.17 16.15 -4.45
N TYR A 413 17.53 17.23 -3.76
CA TYR A 413 18.35 17.20 -2.55
C TYR A 413 17.47 16.95 -1.33
N ILE A 414 17.86 15.99 -0.50
CA ILE A 414 17.08 15.54 0.67
C ILE A 414 17.98 15.59 1.90
N ASP A 415 17.70 16.54 2.77
CA ASP A 415 18.16 16.64 4.16
C ASP A 415 17.21 15.77 4.98
N SER A 416 17.70 14.63 5.48
CA SER A 416 16.85 13.54 6.02
C SER A 416 16.66 13.64 7.54
N ASP A 417 17.66 14.19 8.23
CA ASP A 417 17.68 14.37 9.68
C ASP A 417 17.15 15.74 10.14
N GLY A 418 17.07 16.73 9.24
CA GLY A 418 16.62 18.10 9.49
C GLY A 418 17.73 19.08 9.88
N ASP A 419 19.01 18.67 9.88
CA ASP A 419 20.15 19.45 10.34
C ASP A 419 20.94 20.06 9.18
N SER A 420 20.83 21.38 9.01
CA SER A 420 21.58 22.11 7.97
C SER A 420 23.12 22.12 8.13
N SER A 421 23.67 21.47 9.16
CA SER A 421 25.11 21.32 9.38
C SER A 421 25.67 19.94 9.00
N THR A 422 24.82 18.96 8.71
CA THR A 422 25.17 17.66 8.10
C THR A 422 25.01 17.74 6.56
N GLY A 423 25.32 16.65 5.85
CA GLY A 423 25.11 16.55 4.39
C GLY A 423 25.82 17.60 3.51
N TYR A 424 25.30 17.77 2.29
CA TYR A 424 25.71 18.79 1.32
C TYR A 424 24.98 20.12 1.60
N SER A 425 25.73 21.19 1.86
CA SER A 425 25.21 22.52 2.14
C SER A 425 24.62 23.18 0.89
N ILE A 426 23.30 23.21 0.78
CA ILE A 426 22.59 23.78 -0.36
C ILE A 426 21.30 24.50 0.08
N TYR A 427 21.12 25.75 -0.34
CA TYR A 427 19.93 26.58 -0.09
C TYR A 427 19.32 26.52 1.35
N GLY A 428 20.17 26.37 2.37
CA GLY A 428 19.76 26.34 3.78
C GLY A 428 19.33 24.96 4.31
N ILE A 429 19.67 23.88 3.60
CA ILE A 429 19.56 22.48 4.05
C ILE A 429 20.92 21.77 4.00
N GLY A 430 21.01 20.66 4.75
CA GLY A 430 22.16 19.76 4.78
C GLY A 430 21.81 18.45 4.11
N ALA A 431 21.98 18.36 2.78
CA ALA A 431 21.42 17.25 2.01
C ALA A 431 22.23 15.95 2.19
N ASP A 432 21.67 14.99 2.92
CA ASP A 432 22.22 13.64 3.10
C ASP A 432 22.12 12.79 1.83
N TYR A 433 21.08 13.03 1.02
CA TYR A 433 20.82 12.29 -0.21
C TYR A 433 20.57 13.23 -1.39
N LEU A 434 20.88 12.72 -2.58
CA LEU A 434 20.58 13.34 -3.86
C LEU A 434 19.85 12.30 -4.73
N VAL A 435 18.77 12.72 -5.38
CA VAL A 435 18.22 12.02 -6.55
C VAL A 435 18.64 12.78 -7.79
N GLU A 436 19.27 12.11 -8.75
CA GLU A 436 19.42 12.62 -10.11
C GLU A 436 18.39 11.92 -10.99
N VAL A 437 17.61 12.70 -11.75
CA VAL A 437 16.67 12.18 -12.76
C VAL A 437 17.05 12.74 -14.12
N TYR A 438 17.30 11.84 -15.06
CA TYR A 438 17.76 12.14 -16.40
C TYR A 438 16.57 12.20 -17.37
N ALA A 439 16.69 13.04 -18.40
CA ALA A 439 15.62 13.23 -19.39
C ALA A 439 15.30 12.00 -20.27
N ASP A 440 16.14 10.95 -20.20
CA ASP A 440 15.88 9.64 -20.82
C ASP A 440 14.91 8.75 -20.00
N GLY A 441 14.53 9.18 -18.80
CA GLY A 441 13.66 8.43 -17.89
C GLY A 441 14.38 7.52 -16.91
N THR A 442 15.70 7.66 -16.75
CA THR A 442 16.46 6.99 -15.67
C THR A 442 16.58 7.88 -14.43
N ALA A 443 16.68 7.27 -13.24
CA ALA A 443 16.91 7.98 -11.99
C ALA A 443 17.76 7.16 -11.03
N HIS A 444 18.67 7.83 -10.33
CA HIS A 444 19.59 7.25 -9.35
C HIS A 444 19.49 7.97 -8.01
N LEU A 445 19.61 7.22 -6.92
CA LEU A 445 19.70 7.74 -5.56
C LEU A 445 21.15 7.66 -5.08
N TYR A 446 21.64 8.73 -4.48
CA TYR A 446 22.99 8.84 -3.94
C TYR A 446 22.95 9.24 -2.47
N ASN A 447 23.95 8.84 -1.68
CA ASN A 447 24.24 9.42 -0.37
C ASN A 447 25.43 10.39 -0.43
N TYR A 448 25.45 11.34 0.50
CA TYR A 448 26.54 12.29 0.62
C TYR A 448 27.76 11.66 1.29
N SER A 449 28.94 11.89 0.71
CA SER A 449 30.22 11.35 1.20
C SER A 449 31.30 12.44 1.40
N GLY A 450 30.92 13.71 1.28
CA GLY A 450 31.83 14.85 1.32
C GLY A 450 31.92 15.59 2.67
N SER A 451 32.49 16.79 2.63
CA SER A 451 32.67 17.67 3.79
C SER A 451 31.92 18.99 3.62
N GLY A 452 30.58 18.94 3.67
CA GLY A 452 29.69 20.10 3.59
C GLY A 452 29.54 20.68 2.18
N THR A 453 30.61 21.19 1.56
CA THR A 453 30.53 21.93 0.28
C THR A 453 31.15 21.21 -0.91
N THR A 454 31.76 20.05 -0.71
CA THR A 454 32.36 19.26 -1.79
C THR A 454 31.27 18.47 -2.52
N TRP A 455 31.23 18.50 -3.85
CA TRP A 455 30.38 17.63 -4.65
C TRP A 455 30.92 16.18 -4.60
N SER A 456 30.45 15.41 -3.61
CA SER A 456 30.88 14.04 -3.36
C SER A 456 29.67 13.20 -2.97
N TRP A 457 29.26 12.34 -3.88
CA TRP A 457 28.06 11.52 -3.80
C TRP A 457 28.45 10.07 -4.12
N SER A 458 27.91 9.09 -3.39
CA SER A 458 28.09 7.68 -3.71
C SER A 458 26.76 7.07 -4.13
N ASP A 459 26.76 6.40 -5.29
CA ASP A 459 25.56 5.82 -5.90
C ASP A 459 25.04 4.64 -5.06
N LEU A 460 23.76 4.70 -4.69
CA LEU A 460 23.03 3.65 -4.00
C LEU A 460 22.20 2.79 -4.98
N GLY A 461 22.14 3.18 -6.25
CA GLY A 461 21.48 2.48 -7.33
C GLY A 461 20.28 3.21 -7.93
N ALA A 462 19.76 2.62 -9.00
CA ALA A 462 18.59 3.13 -9.71
C ALA A 462 17.31 3.02 -8.85
N ILE A 463 16.42 4.00 -8.98
CA ILE A 463 15.12 4.05 -8.30
C ILE A 463 13.95 4.08 -9.31
N PRO A 464 12.75 3.61 -8.94
CA PRO A 464 11.59 3.67 -9.83
C PRO A 464 11.11 5.10 -10.06
N ILE A 465 10.74 5.41 -11.30
CA ILE A 465 10.02 6.65 -11.64
C ILE A 465 8.77 6.37 -12.48
N ARG A 466 7.86 7.34 -12.55
CA ARG A 466 6.65 7.31 -13.38
C ARG A 466 6.48 8.61 -14.16
N GLU A 467 5.62 8.55 -15.17
CA GLU A 467 5.27 9.61 -16.13
C GLU A 467 6.32 9.93 -17.20
N VAL A 468 5.94 10.79 -18.15
CA VAL A 468 6.35 10.72 -19.56
C VAL A 468 6.87 12.07 -20.03
N ALA A 469 8.13 12.10 -20.51
CA ALA A 469 8.68 13.26 -21.20
C ALA A 469 7.90 13.58 -22.48
N SER A 470 7.56 14.86 -22.70
CA SER A 470 6.87 15.30 -23.92
C SER A 470 7.43 16.63 -24.40
N GLY A 471 8.22 16.58 -25.47
CA GLY A 471 8.93 17.75 -25.99
C GLY A 471 9.81 18.37 -24.92
N SER A 472 9.65 19.67 -24.67
CA SER A 472 10.45 20.41 -23.68
C SER A 472 9.93 20.35 -22.24
N THR A 473 9.02 19.43 -21.92
CA THR A 473 8.47 19.22 -20.57
C THR A 473 8.83 17.83 -20.05
N LEU A 474 9.45 17.79 -18.87
CA LEU A 474 9.63 16.59 -18.07
C LEU A 474 8.55 16.56 -16.97
N ARG A 475 7.79 15.48 -16.90
CA ARG A 475 6.93 15.15 -15.76
C ARG A 475 7.40 13.84 -15.18
N ILE A 476 7.65 13.82 -13.88
CA ILE A 476 8.10 12.63 -13.17
C ILE A 476 7.42 12.50 -11.81
N GLU A 477 7.20 11.26 -11.37
CA GLU A 477 7.01 10.88 -9.97
C GLU A 477 8.13 9.89 -9.60
N VAL A 478 9.05 10.27 -8.71
CA VAL A 478 10.10 9.36 -8.19
C VAL A 478 9.57 8.60 -6.97
N GLU A 479 9.95 7.33 -6.81
CA GLU A 479 9.62 6.48 -5.66
C GLU A 479 10.88 6.19 -4.83
N LEU A 480 10.93 6.73 -3.61
CA LEU A 480 12.08 6.65 -2.71
C LEU A 480 11.78 5.73 -1.52
N PRO A 481 12.77 5.00 -0.98
CA PRO A 481 12.59 4.17 0.20
C PRO A 481 12.38 5.02 1.46
N SER A 482 11.63 4.50 2.43
CA SER A 482 11.38 5.18 3.72
C SER A 482 12.63 5.53 4.53
N THR A 483 13.77 4.93 4.22
CA THR A 483 15.06 5.21 4.88
C THR A 483 15.62 6.60 4.59
N VAL A 484 15.23 7.27 3.49
CA VAL A 484 15.75 8.62 3.16
C VAL A 484 14.97 9.77 3.80
N TYR A 485 13.95 9.49 4.62
CA TYR A 485 13.11 10.55 5.19
C TYR A 485 12.59 10.26 6.61
N THR A 486 12.63 11.29 7.46
CA THR A 486 11.90 11.37 8.73
C THR A 486 10.78 12.43 8.66
N LEU A 487 9.55 12.04 8.97
CA LEU A 487 8.40 12.98 9.01
C LEU A 487 8.63 14.14 9.98
N GLY A 488 8.25 15.35 9.56
CA GLY A 488 8.37 16.57 10.35
C GLY A 488 9.80 17.12 10.46
N LYS A 489 10.81 16.38 10.01
CA LYS A 489 12.21 16.82 9.96
C LYS A 489 12.69 17.06 8.53
N THR A 490 12.56 16.05 7.67
CA THR A 490 13.14 16.01 6.31
C THR A 490 12.86 17.29 5.56
N ARG A 491 13.88 17.86 4.92
CA ARG A 491 13.80 19.09 4.13
C ARG A 491 14.29 18.78 2.71
N ILE A 492 13.57 19.29 1.72
CA ILE A 492 13.84 18.97 0.31
C ILE A 492 14.02 20.25 -0.49
N VAL A 493 15.02 20.25 -1.36
CA VAL A 493 15.26 21.27 -2.38
C VAL A 493 15.30 20.59 -3.74
N ILE A 494 14.54 21.10 -4.71
CA ILE A 494 14.54 20.60 -6.08
C ILE A 494 15.19 21.65 -6.97
N ALA A 495 16.11 21.22 -7.83
CA ALA A 495 16.78 22.04 -8.83
C ALA A 495 16.67 21.40 -10.21
N THR A 496 16.33 22.18 -11.24
CA THR A 496 16.69 21.84 -12.62
C THR A 496 18.16 22.17 -12.84
N VAL A 497 18.88 21.29 -13.53
CA VAL A 497 20.27 21.51 -13.93
C VAL A 497 20.34 21.58 -15.45
N TYR A 498 20.93 22.68 -15.92
CA TYR A 498 21.16 22.96 -17.35
C TYR A 498 22.57 23.51 -17.55
N SER A 499 22.95 24.47 -16.70
CA SER A 499 24.31 24.95 -16.51
C SER A 499 24.35 25.65 -15.15
N TRP A 500 25.51 25.69 -14.48
CA TRP A 500 25.68 26.27 -13.13
C TRP A 500 25.16 27.71 -12.91
N ASN A 501 24.73 28.41 -13.97
CA ASN A 501 24.17 29.76 -13.93
C ASN A 501 22.68 29.83 -14.35
N ASP A 502 22.01 28.71 -14.60
CA ASP A 502 20.66 28.64 -15.20
C ASP A 502 19.65 27.78 -14.42
N ASP A 503 20.00 27.40 -13.19
CA ASP A 503 19.22 26.46 -12.40
C ASP A 503 17.98 27.14 -11.76
N SER A 504 16.79 26.61 -12.04
CA SER A 504 15.57 26.94 -11.30
C SER A 504 15.53 26.10 -10.05
N VAL A 505 15.51 26.73 -8.87
CA VAL A 505 15.63 26.03 -7.59
C VAL A 505 14.53 26.42 -6.62
N THR A 506 13.88 25.43 -6.00
CA THR A 506 12.85 25.66 -4.97
C THR A 506 13.48 26.17 -3.67
N SER A 507 12.72 26.95 -2.90
CA SER A 507 12.98 27.05 -1.46
C SER A 507 12.89 25.67 -0.81
N ALA A 508 13.59 25.46 0.30
CA ALA A 508 13.51 24.22 1.07
C ALA A 508 12.11 24.02 1.65
N PHE A 509 11.50 22.85 1.42
CA PHE A 509 10.21 22.47 1.98
C PHE A 509 10.31 21.24 2.87
N THR A 510 9.54 21.20 3.96
CA THR A 510 9.59 20.09 4.94
C THR A 510 8.58 19.00 4.59
N VAL A 511 8.99 17.73 4.69
CA VAL A 511 8.11 16.54 4.60
C VAL A 511 7.34 16.40 5.92
N SER A 512 6.34 17.25 6.13
CA SER A 512 5.63 17.39 7.40
C SER A 512 4.36 16.56 7.53
N ARG A 513 4.00 15.76 6.51
CA ARG A 513 2.72 15.06 6.42
C ARG A 513 2.88 13.66 5.85
N LEU A 514 2.50 12.64 6.62
CA LEU A 514 2.11 11.34 6.05
C LEU A 514 0.86 11.57 5.20
N TYR A 515 0.90 11.20 3.93
CA TYR A 515 -0.31 11.17 3.12
C TYR A 515 -1.05 9.87 3.46
N VAL A 516 -1.89 9.94 4.49
CA VAL A 516 -3.06 9.05 4.55
C VAL A 516 -3.90 9.44 3.33
N PRO A 517 -4.06 8.57 2.32
CA PRO A 517 -4.60 9.04 1.06
C PRO A 517 -6.02 9.57 1.22
N THR A 518 -6.29 10.70 0.60
CA THR A 518 -7.60 11.35 0.67
C THR A 518 -8.66 10.35 0.17
N PRO A 519 -9.70 10.01 0.96
CA PRO A 519 -10.63 8.94 0.61
C PRO A 519 -11.47 9.29 -0.64
N THR A 520 -11.09 8.81 -1.81
CA THR A 520 -11.88 9.00 -3.05
C THR A 520 -12.79 7.81 -3.30
N ILE A 521 -14.01 7.88 -2.75
CA ILE A 521 -14.99 6.80 -2.84
C ILE A 521 -15.68 6.78 -4.22
N PHE A 522 -16.05 5.58 -4.69
CA PHE A 522 -17.34 5.34 -5.35
C PHE A 522 -17.82 3.89 -5.18
N ASP A 523 -19.02 3.57 -5.66
CA ASP A 523 -19.97 2.74 -4.90
C ASP A 523 -19.93 1.21 -5.18
N SER A 524 -20.52 0.46 -4.26
CA SER A 524 -20.82 -0.96 -4.35
C SER A 524 -22.33 -1.19 -4.11
N TYR A 525 -23.18 -1.14 -5.15
CA TYR A 525 -24.39 -1.98 -5.29
C TYR A 525 -25.05 -1.79 -6.66
N ALA A 526 -25.39 -2.91 -7.33
CA ALA A 526 -25.86 -2.94 -8.72
C ALA A 526 -27.35 -2.59 -8.92
N ALA A 527 -27.85 -1.53 -8.26
CA ALA A 527 -29.24 -1.08 -8.39
C ALA A 527 -29.48 0.01 -9.46
N TYR A 528 -28.42 0.67 -9.95
CA TYR A 528 -28.52 1.83 -10.84
C TYR A 528 -27.53 1.72 -12.02
N SER A 529 -27.97 1.08 -13.09
CA SER A 529 -27.17 0.75 -14.28
C SER A 529 -26.91 1.93 -15.25
N SER A 530 -26.72 3.15 -14.73
CA SER A 530 -26.55 4.36 -15.55
C SER A 530 -25.81 5.49 -14.82
N TYR A 531 -24.48 5.49 -14.98
CA TYR A 531 -23.52 6.58 -14.74
C TYR A 531 -23.40 7.15 -13.31
N TYR A 532 -22.22 6.95 -12.73
CA TYR A 532 -21.75 7.62 -11.52
C TYR A 532 -21.15 8.98 -11.86
N PRO A 533 -21.21 9.98 -10.95
CA PRO A 533 -20.39 11.17 -11.08
C PRO A 533 -18.91 10.81 -10.90
N ILE A 534 -18.03 11.65 -11.41
CA ILE A 534 -16.59 11.57 -11.10
C ILE A 534 -16.33 12.57 -9.98
N VAL A 535 -15.77 12.15 -8.83
CA VAL A 535 -15.19 13.12 -7.89
C VAL A 535 -13.98 13.74 -8.59
N THR A 536 -14.07 15.02 -8.97
CA THR A 536 -12.97 15.74 -9.60
C THR A 536 -12.08 16.48 -8.61
N ARG A 537 -12.52 16.64 -7.36
CA ARG A 537 -11.73 17.20 -6.26
C ARG A 537 -12.34 16.85 -4.90
N MET A 538 -11.49 16.57 -3.91
CA MET A 538 -11.87 16.57 -2.50
C MET A 538 -10.81 17.31 -1.68
N ALA A 539 -11.23 18.08 -0.67
CA ALA A 539 -10.36 18.71 0.32
C ALA A 539 -10.92 18.46 1.72
N VAL A 540 -10.10 18.03 2.68
CA VAL A 540 -10.54 17.61 4.02
C VAL A 540 -9.68 18.22 5.12
N SER A 541 -10.34 18.65 6.19
CA SER A 541 -9.78 19.23 7.42
C SER A 541 -10.54 18.69 8.64
N SER A 542 -10.06 18.97 9.85
CA SER A 542 -10.67 18.49 11.10
C SER A 542 -12.14 18.89 11.31
N SER A 543 -12.61 19.98 10.68
CA SER A 543 -13.99 20.47 10.83
C SER A 543 -14.73 20.69 9.50
N ARG A 544 -14.11 20.42 8.35
CA ARG A 544 -14.71 20.66 7.03
C ARG A 544 -14.15 19.71 5.97
N ALA A 545 -15.03 19.15 5.15
CA ALA A 545 -14.69 18.58 3.85
C ALA A 545 -15.36 19.39 2.72
N VAL A 546 -14.76 19.37 1.54
CA VAL A 546 -15.31 19.90 0.28
C VAL A 546 -15.15 18.82 -0.76
N ILE A 547 -16.21 18.51 -1.51
CA ILE A 547 -16.24 17.47 -2.55
C ILE A 547 -16.78 18.13 -3.81
N VAL A 548 -16.14 17.89 -4.95
CA VAL A 548 -16.56 18.40 -6.25
C VAL A 548 -16.85 17.22 -7.16
N LEU A 549 -18.06 17.19 -7.72
CA LEU A 549 -18.55 16.14 -8.60
C LEU A 549 -18.68 16.68 -10.02
N SER A 550 -18.15 15.96 -11.01
CA SER A 550 -18.42 16.18 -12.44
C SER A 550 -19.41 15.14 -12.94
N VAL A 551 -20.35 15.56 -13.78
CA VAL A 551 -21.41 14.71 -14.33
C VAL A 551 -21.44 14.84 -15.85
N PRO A 552 -21.45 13.74 -16.62
CA PRO A 552 -21.53 13.79 -18.08
C PRO A 552 -22.75 14.59 -18.56
N SER A 553 -22.54 15.48 -19.52
CA SER A 553 -23.56 16.40 -20.02
C SER A 553 -24.74 15.69 -20.67
N GLY A 554 -25.96 16.23 -20.50
CA GLY A 554 -27.16 15.81 -21.22
C GLY A 554 -28.06 14.80 -20.49
N LYS A 555 -28.05 14.78 -19.15
CA LYS A 555 -28.91 13.94 -18.30
C LYS A 555 -29.48 14.71 -17.10
N SER A 556 -30.57 14.21 -16.53
CA SER A 556 -31.43 14.92 -15.57
C SER A 556 -31.93 14.00 -14.43
N TYR A 557 -31.07 13.14 -13.90
CA TYR A 557 -31.37 12.25 -12.76
C TYR A 557 -30.44 12.53 -11.59
N LEU A 558 -30.93 12.30 -10.36
CA LEU A 558 -30.17 12.54 -9.15
C LEU A 558 -28.93 11.64 -9.06
N VAL A 559 -27.86 12.22 -8.54
CA VAL A 559 -26.51 11.67 -8.36
C VAL A 559 -26.29 11.34 -6.89
N ASN A 560 -25.89 10.10 -6.58
CA ASN A 560 -25.48 9.69 -5.23
C ASN A 560 -23.96 9.81 -5.05
N CYS A 561 -23.50 10.05 -3.82
CA CYS A 561 -22.10 10.15 -3.44
C CYS A 561 -21.91 9.71 -1.98
N SER A 562 -21.16 8.64 -1.77
CA SER A 562 -20.72 8.18 -0.44
C SER A 562 -19.31 8.70 -0.16
N VAL A 563 -19.01 9.15 1.06
CA VAL A 563 -17.69 9.65 1.48
C VAL A 563 -17.45 9.28 2.94
N VAL A 564 -16.30 8.67 3.26
CA VAL A 564 -15.86 8.46 4.65
C VAL A 564 -14.95 9.62 5.03
N LEU A 565 -15.30 10.31 6.11
CA LEU A 565 -14.57 11.48 6.59
C LEU A 565 -13.87 11.17 7.92
N PRO A 566 -12.61 11.60 8.13
CA PRO A 566 -11.88 11.52 9.40
C PRO A 566 -12.41 12.51 10.45
N ILE A 567 -13.70 12.85 10.36
CA ILE A 567 -14.41 13.77 11.23
C ILE A 567 -15.37 12.89 12.06
N PRO A 568 -15.35 12.99 13.40
CA PRO A 568 -16.06 12.04 14.27
C PRO A 568 -17.58 12.13 14.21
N ASP A 569 -18.12 13.25 13.72
CA ASP A 569 -19.55 13.49 13.50
C ASP A 569 -19.72 14.53 12.38
N VAL A 570 -20.84 14.47 11.64
CA VAL A 570 -21.18 15.47 10.62
C VAL A 570 -22.42 16.26 11.01
N ARG A 571 -22.31 17.59 10.94
CA ARG A 571 -23.36 18.55 11.30
C ARG A 571 -24.24 18.89 10.11
N SER A 572 -23.65 19.17 8.95
CA SER A 572 -24.36 19.59 7.75
C SER A 572 -23.60 19.26 6.47
N VAL A 573 -24.33 18.94 5.39
CA VAL A 573 -23.82 18.94 4.01
C VAL A 573 -24.50 20.09 3.27
N LEU A 574 -23.75 20.86 2.47
CA LEU A 574 -24.25 21.99 1.68
C LEU A 574 -23.96 21.76 0.19
N LYS A 575 -24.96 21.84 -0.69
CA LYS A 575 -24.77 21.89 -2.15
C LYS A 575 -24.69 23.35 -2.59
N ASN A 576 -23.56 23.77 -3.20
CA ASN A 576 -23.34 25.14 -3.68
C ASN A 576 -23.66 26.22 -2.63
N GLY A 577 -23.35 25.95 -1.36
CA GLY A 577 -23.64 26.85 -0.22
C GLY A 577 -25.05 26.71 0.41
N VAL A 578 -25.94 25.89 -0.15
CA VAL A 578 -27.30 25.65 0.36
C VAL A 578 -27.35 24.33 1.16
N PRO A 579 -27.79 24.31 2.43
CA PRO A 579 -27.89 23.08 3.22
C PRO A 579 -28.81 22.03 2.59
N LEU A 580 -28.32 20.80 2.48
CA LEU A 580 -29.09 19.63 2.08
C LEU A 580 -29.85 19.04 3.28
N LYS A 581 -31.03 18.47 3.02
CA LYS A 581 -31.86 17.78 4.02
C LYS A 581 -31.14 16.56 4.58
N ARG A 582 -30.98 16.47 5.90
CA ARG A 582 -30.50 15.25 6.56
C ARG A 582 -31.62 14.20 6.65
N PHE A 583 -31.30 12.97 6.28
CA PHE A 583 -32.15 11.79 6.44
C PHE A 583 -31.64 10.93 7.61
N SER A 584 -32.54 10.16 8.23
CA SER A 584 -32.25 9.23 9.34
C SER A 584 -31.86 7.83 8.89
N THR A 585 -32.00 7.52 7.60
CA THR A 585 -31.70 6.24 6.95
C THR A 585 -31.00 6.49 5.61
N PRO A 586 -30.25 5.52 5.07
CA PRO A 586 -29.57 5.61 3.75
C PRO A 586 -30.53 5.53 2.55
N SER A 587 -31.82 5.81 2.75
CA SER A 587 -32.88 5.64 1.74
C SER A 587 -33.35 7.01 1.25
N PHE A 588 -32.95 7.35 0.03
CA PHE A 588 -33.18 8.67 -0.56
C PHE A 588 -34.32 8.65 -1.59
N SER A 589 -35.20 9.66 -1.55
CA SER A 589 -36.24 9.90 -2.56
C SER A 589 -36.21 11.31 -3.17
N SER A 590 -35.28 12.15 -2.71
CA SER A 590 -35.04 13.53 -3.13
C SER A 590 -33.62 13.92 -2.72
N GLU A 591 -33.14 15.10 -3.13
CA GLU A 591 -31.85 15.62 -2.64
C GLU A 591 -31.76 15.62 -1.09
N GLY A 592 -30.58 15.29 -0.57
CA GLY A 592 -30.32 15.19 0.85
C GLY A 592 -29.07 14.38 1.18
N TRP A 593 -28.89 14.05 2.45
CA TRP A 593 -27.74 13.27 2.91
C TRP A 593 -28.04 12.44 4.17
N TYR A 594 -27.37 11.31 4.32
CA TYR A 594 -27.34 10.47 5.51
C TYR A 594 -25.93 10.44 6.08
N SER A 595 -25.77 10.03 7.34
CA SER A 595 -24.44 9.78 7.92
C SER A 595 -24.49 8.74 9.02
N LYS A 596 -23.41 7.98 9.14
CA LYS A 596 -23.20 6.91 10.11
C LYS A 596 -21.78 6.96 10.64
N LYS A 597 -21.63 6.98 11.96
CA LYS A 597 -20.33 6.81 12.63
C LYS A 597 -19.85 5.37 12.48
N LEU A 598 -18.59 5.20 12.12
CA LEU A 598 -17.91 3.91 11.98
C LEU A 598 -17.25 3.52 13.31
N ALA A 599 -17.00 2.22 13.51
CA ALA A 599 -16.39 1.71 14.75
C ALA A 599 -14.96 2.23 14.97
N SER A 600 -14.26 2.56 13.88
CA SER A 600 -12.92 3.16 13.84
C SER A 600 -12.89 4.66 14.14
N GLY A 601 -14.06 5.31 14.25
CA GLY A 601 -14.20 6.71 14.69
C GLY A 601 -14.53 7.72 13.58
N GLU A 602 -14.33 7.36 12.30
CA GLU A 602 -14.72 8.17 11.14
C GLU A 602 -16.25 8.23 10.94
N THR A 603 -16.71 9.15 10.10
CA THR A 603 -18.12 9.22 9.68
C THR A 603 -18.26 8.89 8.20
N LEU A 604 -19.01 7.84 7.88
CA LEU A 604 -19.59 7.65 6.54
C LEU A 604 -20.69 8.71 6.34
N VAL A 605 -20.66 9.38 5.20
CA VAL A 605 -21.64 10.35 4.72
C VAL A 605 -22.12 9.88 3.35
N GLU A 606 -23.42 9.85 3.13
CA GLU A 606 -24.02 9.53 1.84
C GLU A 606 -24.86 10.73 1.39
N VAL A 607 -24.79 11.12 0.12
CA VAL A 607 -25.33 12.40 -0.37
C VAL A 607 -26.00 12.20 -1.73
N LEU A 608 -27.30 12.50 -1.83
CA LEU A 608 -28.04 12.53 -3.08
C LEU A 608 -28.25 13.99 -3.53
N VAL A 609 -27.90 14.33 -4.78
CA VAL A 609 -27.98 15.68 -5.35
C VAL A 609 -28.30 15.68 -6.85
N ASP A 610 -29.00 16.71 -7.33
CA ASP A 610 -29.28 16.94 -8.75
C ASP A 610 -28.02 17.41 -9.51
N PRO A 611 -27.70 16.83 -10.68
CA PRO A 611 -26.49 17.17 -11.45
C PRO A 611 -26.54 18.55 -12.11
N SER A 612 -25.84 19.52 -11.50
CA SER A 612 -25.17 20.55 -12.29
C SER A 612 -23.86 19.99 -12.86
N THR A 613 -23.39 20.52 -14.00
CA THR A 613 -22.16 20.07 -14.71
C THR A 613 -20.92 20.02 -13.80
N THR A 614 -20.95 20.78 -12.71
CA THR A 614 -20.12 20.55 -11.52
C THR A 614 -20.97 20.78 -10.27
N VAL A 615 -20.89 19.91 -9.26
CA VAL A 615 -21.60 20.06 -7.96
C VAL A 615 -20.57 20.18 -6.84
N THR A 616 -20.62 21.26 -6.04
CA THR A 616 -19.77 21.40 -4.86
C THR A 616 -20.55 21.07 -3.59
N LEU A 617 -20.15 20.01 -2.90
CA LEU A 617 -20.63 19.65 -1.57
C LEU A 617 -19.65 20.18 -0.52
N VAL A 618 -20.14 20.89 0.49
CA VAL A 618 -19.35 21.25 1.68
C VAL A 618 -19.92 20.49 2.87
N VAL A 619 -19.12 19.64 3.48
CA VAL A 619 -19.47 18.92 4.71
C VAL A 619 -18.85 19.66 5.88
N LEU A 620 -19.63 19.96 6.92
CA LEU A 620 -19.13 20.59 8.14
C LEU A 620 -19.22 19.60 9.30
N GLY A 621 -18.08 19.38 9.95
CA GLY A 621 -17.99 18.70 11.24
C GLY A 621 -18.40 19.59 12.40
N PRO A 622 -18.39 19.09 13.64
CA PRO A 622 -18.30 19.94 14.81
C PRO A 622 -17.03 20.80 14.70
N SER A 623 -17.16 22.11 14.85
CA SER A 623 -16.03 22.99 15.08
C SER A 623 -15.32 22.57 16.36
N ALA A 624 -13.98 22.43 16.33
CA ALA A 624 -13.19 22.25 17.54
C ALA A 624 -13.38 23.48 18.45
N ALA A 625 -14.28 23.37 19.41
CA ALA A 625 -14.54 24.43 20.38
C ALA A 625 -13.33 24.56 21.30
N GLN A 626 -12.81 25.79 21.43
CA GLN A 626 -11.70 26.09 22.33
C GLN A 626 -12.04 25.67 23.76
N ALA A 627 -11.09 25.04 24.44
CA ALA A 627 -11.15 24.84 25.87
C ALA A 627 -10.87 26.17 26.60
N GLY A 628 -11.89 26.70 27.29
CA GLY A 628 -11.86 27.96 28.06
C GLY A 628 -12.10 29.24 27.22
N GLY A 629 -12.86 30.26 27.64
CA GLY A 629 -13.68 30.48 28.86
C GLY A 629 -13.57 31.95 29.37
N GLY A 630 -14.57 32.62 29.96
CA GLY A 630 -15.98 32.29 30.23
C GLY A 630 -16.96 33.17 29.43
N ALA A 631 -17.98 33.84 29.99
CA ALA A 631 -18.43 33.96 31.39
C ALA A 631 -19.97 34.06 31.50
N GLY A 632 -20.56 33.49 32.56
CA GLY A 632 -22.00 33.61 32.85
C GLY A 632 -22.56 32.51 33.77
N SER A 633 -22.70 32.83 35.06
CA SER A 633 -23.43 32.08 36.13
C SER A 633 -22.97 30.67 36.57
N THR A 634 -22.20 30.67 37.67
CA THR A 634 -22.37 29.87 38.92
C THR A 634 -22.15 28.34 39.01
N LEU A 635 -21.15 27.97 39.83
CA LEU A 635 -21.02 26.76 40.69
C LEU A 635 -20.91 25.39 39.97
N GLY A 636 -19.90 24.51 40.14
CA GLY A 636 -18.68 24.45 40.99
C GLY A 636 -18.48 23.00 41.50
N GLY A 637 -17.28 22.38 41.59
CA GLY A 637 -15.89 22.80 41.37
C GLY A 637 -14.92 21.58 41.38
N TYR A 638 -13.70 21.72 41.93
CA TYR A 638 -12.56 20.75 41.94
C TYR A 638 -11.86 20.54 40.57
N ALA A 639 -10.66 21.09 40.34
CA ALA A 639 -9.31 20.71 40.84
C ALA A 639 -8.69 19.60 39.96
N SER A 640 -7.75 19.94 39.05
CA SER A 640 -6.27 19.79 39.18
C SER A 640 -5.80 18.32 39.13
N SER A 641 -4.68 17.94 38.50
CA SER A 641 -3.46 18.67 38.14
C SER A 641 -2.71 18.01 36.97
N GLU A 642 -1.63 18.65 36.52
CA GLU A 642 -0.74 18.16 35.47
C GLU A 642 0.15 16.95 35.86
N MET A 643 0.88 16.45 34.84
CA MET A 643 2.30 16.02 34.84
C MET A 643 2.70 14.53 34.77
N LEU A 644 3.59 14.31 33.78
CA LEU A 644 4.77 13.43 33.73
C LEU A 644 4.62 11.90 33.56
N TYR A 645 5.00 11.45 32.35
CA TYR A 645 5.74 10.19 32.12
C TYR A 645 7.14 10.26 32.79
N PRO A 646 7.76 9.14 33.21
CA PRO A 646 8.64 8.40 32.28
C PRO A 646 8.70 6.86 32.46
N LEU A 647 9.47 6.21 31.57
CA LEU A 647 9.80 4.78 31.56
C LEU A 647 10.47 4.28 32.86
N ALA A 648 10.26 3.00 33.23
CA ALA A 648 11.35 2.01 33.44
C ALA A 648 10.88 0.63 34.01
N ILE A 649 11.29 -0.45 33.32
CA ILE A 649 12.03 -1.63 33.85
C ILE A 649 11.37 -2.67 34.83
N LEU A 650 11.48 -3.94 34.38
CA LEU A 650 11.51 -5.25 35.07
C LEU A 650 10.37 -5.77 35.99
N ALA A 651 9.85 -6.93 35.54
CA ALA A 651 9.84 -8.23 36.24
C ALA A 651 8.76 -8.63 37.27
N ALA A 652 8.38 -9.91 37.09
CA ALA A 652 8.06 -10.94 38.10
C ALA A 652 6.60 -11.16 38.57
N ALA A 653 6.17 -12.41 38.33
CA ALA A 653 5.48 -13.33 39.24
C ALA A 653 3.96 -13.19 39.56
N PHE A 654 3.17 -14.03 38.89
CA PHE A 654 2.47 -15.21 39.46
C PHE A 654 1.66 -15.13 40.78
N VAL A 655 0.46 -15.76 40.75
CA VAL A 655 -0.46 -16.13 41.88
C VAL A 655 -1.18 -14.94 42.55
N GLY A 656 -2.49 -14.96 42.84
CA GLY A 656 -3.54 -15.93 42.52
C GLY A 656 -4.76 -15.83 43.47
N VAL A 657 -5.84 -16.55 43.14
CA VAL A 657 -6.90 -17.04 44.06
C VAL A 657 -7.84 -16.02 44.75
N ALA A 658 -9.00 -15.82 44.12
CA ALA A 658 -10.37 -16.06 44.63
C ALA A 658 -10.89 -15.55 46.00
N LEU A 659 -12.16 -15.10 45.94
CA LEU A 659 -13.24 -15.31 46.93
C LEU A 659 -13.08 -14.75 48.37
N ALA A 660 -13.67 -13.56 48.61
CA ALA A 660 -14.69 -13.38 49.66
C ALA A 660 -15.35 -12.00 49.60
N LEU A 661 -16.68 -11.94 49.38
CA LEU A 661 -17.58 -10.97 50.04
C LEU A 661 -19.05 -11.37 49.82
N ALA A 662 -19.49 -12.41 50.53
CA ALA A 662 -20.90 -12.74 50.64
C ALA A 662 -21.53 -11.94 51.79
N ARG A 663 -22.60 -11.17 51.51
CA ARG A 663 -23.93 -11.23 52.20
C ARG A 663 -24.79 -9.98 52.01
N ARG A 664 -25.91 -10.18 51.30
CA ARG A 664 -27.32 -9.85 51.65
C ARG A 664 -28.12 -10.54 50.52
N ARG A 665 -28.93 -11.58 50.70
CA ARG A 665 -30.11 -11.77 51.59
C ARG A 665 -31.07 -10.58 51.55
N GLY A 666 -32.14 -10.72 50.77
CA GLY A 666 -33.40 -9.96 50.91
C GLY A 666 -33.91 -9.38 49.60
N ALA A 667 -35.00 -9.96 49.08
CA ALA A 667 -35.70 -9.67 47.82
C ALA A 667 -34.94 -10.11 46.55
#